data_AF-R1DW60-F1
#
_entry.id   AF-R1DW60-F1
#
_cell.length_a   1.000
_cell.length_b   1.000
_cell.length_c   1.000
_cell.angle_alpha   90.00
_cell.angle_beta   90.00
_cell.angle_gamma   90.00
#
_symmetry.space_group_name_H-M   'P 1'
#
loop_
_entity.id
_entity.type
_entity.pdbx_description
1 polymer ?
#
loop_
_entity_poly.entity_id
_entity_poly.type
_entity_poly.pdbx_seq_one_letter_code
_entity_poly.pdbx_strand_id
1 'polypeptide(L)'
;MPCVENPLALAPGLHSWEQTFIKDCPTSPFGDVRPFDFSSRNSTAAAHFTLGLKALHNFFFDLCKYEFDQARLIEPTLFMAYWGRALCEAQLVWNGENVPASVEVIRAAQTNPEFPGSMSERELAYFQSVVTLNGGMEPPSTPDTVVATRPARIAAYGKAVSAIAKAYPEDQTAQSFLVVAALALGSVGDCANTQPPPAYCKALQEQSRVLADLARASNPTSPGTLHYGMHAHDFPNRSAYTGGRKYAIAYPKYVTEQTHSLHMPSHIWDRIGAWANASAANEASVAAADAFAASGALEQLGSHGYAFDSGNVYHSLEYQQYELLQGCHMRKARMLWSRMGYAAAQAMFAPRAWSQSKGSPDRSPQTLHELAFQGVVGTSWYNATTFMQWEYRMAARQAVWSLLTEWLGGAASSPDATSDWRGFHPRSMPNPLAWQGQTVYIHSFFSAEAEAALNAAHAVASLYDNIVASGGPAIAHHEGDPTSPQDLGSHGRGALSFTPLEHETRGGFTTKPCDSASGCISERVAASLHVLERAREHCASVGRVHEGAGVRALELQVRALMALAQNNGSGALDLLGEAAAVEEKMQSSLVPSSITLFYLPSTAIEGTIRLALLRSGQRAQLVKCENTPAMAVRAFSRCLEPLIHPRMPLCLLGRARAFRRVGNATAAARDYRQLLSDGEWDGADKESGLNVSLLAAAMYLCVAAALGAVCGGAVVSAHHQRAERAQGNNKMGYAPPPVHVPVEVEVEVEGHAH
;
A
#
# COMPACT_ATOMS: atom_id res chain seq x y z
N MET A 1 14.59 6.06 29.32
CA MET A 1 14.70 7.47 29.78
C MET A 1 13.37 7.86 30.41
N PRO A 2 13.30 8.74 31.41
CA PRO A 2 12.02 9.27 31.87
C PRO A 2 11.38 10.11 30.76
N CYS A 3 10.04 10.19 30.70
CA CYS A 3 9.39 11.14 29.79
C CYS A 3 9.81 12.55 30.20
N VAL A 4 10.40 13.30 29.26
CA VAL A 4 10.70 14.72 29.48
C VAL A 4 9.56 15.47 28.83
N GLU A 5 8.61 15.94 29.64
CA GLU A 5 7.57 16.83 29.14
C GLU A 5 8.25 17.99 28.41
N ASN A 6 7.97 18.11 27.11
CA ASN A 6 8.40 19.25 26.34
C ASN A 6 7.76 20.48 27.02
N PRO A 7 8.54 21.48 27.50
CA PRO A 7 7.96 22.63 28.19
C PRO A 7 6.91 23.37 27.35
N LEU A 8 7.01 23.25 26.02
CA LEU A 8 6.04 23.80 25.07
C LEU A 8 4.67 23.10 25.12
N ALA A 9 4.57 21.90 25.69
CA ALA A 9 3.29 21.24 25.93
C ALA A 9 2.38 22.02 26.90
N LEU A 10 2.96 22.93 27.69
CA LEU A 10 2.25 23.82 28.62
C LEU A 10 2.02 25.22 28.02
N ALA A 11 2.34 25.44 26.74
CA ALA A 11 2.11 26.73 26.11
C ALA A 11 0.60 27.06 26.09
N PRO A 12 0.22 28.31 26.40
CA PRO A 12 -1.18 28.70 26.45
C PRO A 12 -1.81 28.64 25.05
N GLY A 13 -3.09 28.29 24.99
CA GLY A 13 -3.86 28.29 23.73
C GLY A 13 -3.80 26.99 22.93
N LEU A 14 -2.94 26.03 23.30
CA LEU A 14 -2.91 24.72 22.64
C LEU A 14 -4.17 23.91 22.95
N HIS A 15 -4.73 23.28 21.93
CA HIS A 15 -5.77 22.27 22.03
C HIS A 15 -5.26 20.99 22.73
N SER A 16 -6.17 20.20 23.30
CA SER A 16 -5.81 18.98 24.03
C SER A 16 -5.07 17.94 23.17
N TRP A 17 -5.40 17.87 21.89
CA TRP A 17 -4.73 16.97 20.94
C TRP A 17 -3.32 17.47 20.60
N GLU A 18 -3.10 18.78 20.47
CA GLU A 18 -1.77 19.39 20.26
C GLU A 18 -0.86 19.13 21.45
N GLN A 19 -1.36 19.34 22.68
CA GLN A 19 -0.64 19.03 23.93
C GLN A 19 -0.26 17.55 24.02
N THR A 20 -1.04 16.66 23.40
CA THR A 20 -0.72 15.24 23.34
C THR A 20 0.41 14.97 22.34
N PHE A 21 0.30 15.50 21.11
CA PHE A 21 1.25 15.19 20.04
C PHE A 21 2.62 15.85 20.19
N ILE A 22 2.71 16.97 20.91
CA ILE A 22 3.99 17.66 21.13
C ILE A 22 4.88 16.96 22.17
N LYS A 23 4.32 16.04 22.99
CA LYS A 23 5.08 15.35 24.05
C LYS A 23 6.27 14.58 23.52
N ASP A 24 7.40 14.71 24.22
CA ASP A 24 8.66 14.04 23.91
C ASP A 24 9.02 13.03 25.01
N CYS A 25 8.29 11.93 25.01
CA CYS A 25 8.60 10.77 25.84
C CYS A 25 9.49 9.78 25.06
N PRO A 26 10.13 8.79 25.73
CA PRO A 26 10.83 7.70 25.04
C PRO A 26 9.99 7.03 23.94
N THR A 27 8.67 6.99 24.13
CA THR A 27 7.64 6.68 23.13
C THR A 27 6.81 7.96 22.94
N SER A 28 6.94 8.65 21.81
CA SER A 28 6.21 9.88 21.52
C SER A 28 5.17 9.61 20.42
N PRO A 29 4.04 10.35 20.39
CA PRO A 29 3.10 10.25 19.28
C PRO A 29 3.79 10.48 17.93
N PHE A 30 4.50 11.59 17.76
CA PHE A 30 5.17 11.97 16.50
C PHE A 30 6.72 11.88 16.55
N GLY A 31 7.28 11.36 17.65
CA GLY A 31 8.73 11.22 17.83
C GLY A 31 9.42 12.48 18.36
N ASP A 32 10.59 12.30 18.98
CA ASP A 32 11.40 13.40 19.53
C ASP A 32 12.29 14.01 18.43
N VAL A 33 12.09 15.30 18.15
CA VAL A 33 12.87 16.08 17.17
C VAL A 33 13.96 16.92 17.82
N ARG A 34 14.16 16.81 19.14
CA ARG A 34 15.15 17.58 19.89
C ARG A 34 16.53 16.92 19.88
N PRO A 35 17.60 17.73 20.08
CA PRO A 35 17.57 19.19 20.01
C PRO A 35 17.36 19.67 18.57
N PHE A 36 16.46 20.64 18.39
CA PHE A 36 16.35 21.44 17.18
C PHE A 36 16.12 22.87 17.62
N ASP A 37 17.20 23.64 17.75
CA ASP A 37 17.12 25.00 18.27
C ASP A 37 16.64 25.95 17.18
N PHE A 38 15.76 26.88 17.55
CA PHE A 38 15.26 27.95 16.68
C PHE A 38 14.89 29.18 17.52
N SER A 39 14.86 30.33 16.87
CA SER A 39 14.68 31.64 17.48
C SER A 39 13.19 32.01 17.48
N SER A 40 12.52 31.86 18.62
CA SER A 40 11.15 32.33 18.84
C SER A 40 11.04 33.09 20.15
N ARG A 41 10.18 34.11 20.19
CA ARG A 41 9.90 34.92 21.37
C ARG A 41 8.57 34.54 22.05
N ASN A 42 7.83 33.62 21.46
CA ASN A 42 6.50 33.23 21.92
C ASN A 42 6.41 31.70 22.08
N SER A 43 6.17 31.22 23.30
CA SER A 43 6.09 29.78 23.58
C SER A 43 5.00 29.06 22.80
N THR A 44 3.88 29.72 22.48
CA THR A 44 2.80 29.12 21.69
C THR A 44 3.19 29.03 20.21
N ALA A 45 3.82 30.05 19.64
CA ALA A 45 4.37 29.97 18.29
C ALA A 45 5.45 28.89 18.19
N ALA A 46 6.32 28.78 19.20
CA ALA A 46 7.32 27.72 19.30
C ALA A 46 6.71 26.32 19.40
N ALA A 47 5.59 26.18 20.11
CA ALA A 47 4.86 24.91 20.20
C ALA A 47 4.32 24.46 18.84
N HIS A 48 3.60 25.34 18.14
CA HIS A 48 3.09 25.07 16.79
C HIS A 48 4.23 24.82 15.79
N PHE A 49 5.33 25.58 15.86
CA PHE A 49 6.52 25.31 15.04
C PHE A 49 7.06 23.88 15.27
N THR A 50 7.16 23.46 16.53
CA THR A 50 7.64 22.13 16.90
C THR A 50 6.71 21.03 16.41
N LEU A 51 5.38 21.22 16.54
CA LEU A 51 4.37 20.31 16.00
C LEU A 51 4.43 20.23 14.46
N GLY A 52 4.60 21.37 13.78
CA GLY A 52 4.80 21.43 12.33
C GLY A 52 6.03 20.66 11.87
N LEU A 53 7.16 20.79 12.58
CA LEU A 53 8.40 20.04 12.29
C LEU A 53 8.22 18.54 12.51
N LYS A 54 7.56 18.15 13.60
CA LYS A 54 7.17 16.76 13.86
C LYS A 54 6.29 16.22 12.73
N ALA A 55 5.23 16.93 12.37
CA ALA A 55 4.31 16.56 11.28
C ALA A 55 5.04 16.44 9.93
N LEU A 56 5.98 17.35 9.63
CA LEU A 56 6.84 17.29 8.44
C LEU A 56 7.66 15.99 8.39
N HIS A 57 8.30 15.60 9.50
CA HIS A 57 9.08 14.37 9.56
C HIS A 57 8.23 13.10 9.46
N ASN A 58 6.94 13.17 9.83
CA ASN A 58 5.98 12.09 9.70
C ASN A 58 5.24 12.10 8.35
N PHE A 59 5.57 13.04 7.45
CA PHE A 59 4.85 13.28 6.19
C PHE A 59 3.34 13.54 6.36
N PHE A 60 2.97 14.12 7.50
CA PHE A 60 1.61 14.58 7.77
C PHE A 60 1.43 16.00 7.23
N PHE A 61 1.44 16.16 5.90
CA PHE A 61 1.55 17.50 5.29
C PHE A 61 0.39 18.44 5.58
N ASP A 62 -0.83 17.93 5.70
CA ASP A 62 -1.98 18.79 6.02
C ASP A 62 -1.81 19.44 7.40
N LEU A 63 -1.40 18.64 8.40
CA LEU A 63 -1.09 19.13 9.74
C LEU A 63 0.18 20.00 9.74
N CYS A 64 1.23 19.60 9.01
CA CYS A 64 2.45 20.39 8.82
C CYS A 64 2.12 21.82 8.39
N LYS A 65 1.27 21.97 7.37
CA LYS A 65 0.85 23.28 6.85
C LYS A 65 0.09 24.07 7.90
N TYR A 66 -0.92 23.45 8.53
CA TYR A 66 -1.72 24.10 9.57
C TYR A 66 -0.86 24.63 10.73
N GLU A 67 0.01 23.79 11.29
CA GLU A 67 0.82 24.13 12.46
C GLU A 67 1.81 25.27 12.14
N PHE A 68 2.46 25.24 10.99
CA PHE A 68 3.33 26.36 10.60
C PHE A 68 2.54 27.64 10.27
N ASP A 69 1.31 27.53 9.76
CA ASP A 69 0.43 28.68 9.56
C ASP A 69 0.00 29.29 10.92
N GLN A 70 -0.34 28.47 11.93
CA GLN A 70 -0.59 28.96 13.30
C GLN A 70 0.63 29.65 13.90
N ALA A 71 1.81 29.05 13.79
CA ALA A 71 3.06 29.65 14.27
C ALA A 71 3.31 31.02 13.64
N ARG A 72 3.10 31.16 12.32
CA ARG A 72 3.22 32.43 11.59
C ARG A 72 2.18 33.48 12.00
N LEU A 73 0.95 33.05 12.29
CA LEU A 73 -0.11 33.97 12.72
C LEU A 73 0.18 34.55 14.11
N ILE A 74 0.74 33.72 15.00
CA ILE A 74 1.07 34.11 16.38
C ILE A 74 2.36 34.93 16.44
N GLU A 75 3.39 34.55 15.69
CA GLU A 75 4.67 35.27 15.63
C GLU A 75 5.08 35.50 14.15
N PRO A 76 4.61 36.59 13.50
CA PRO A 76 4.92 36.87 12.09
C PRO A 76 6.41 37.09 11.77
N THR A 77 7.24 37.27 12.79
CA THR A 77 8.70 37.42 12.69
C THR A 77 9.45 36.10 12.93
N LEU A 78 8.75 35.00 13.22
CA LEU A 78 9.30 33.64 13.26
C LEU A 78 9.50 33.13 11.84
N PHE A 79 10.53 33.63 11.14
CA PHE A 79 10.77 33.31 9.73
C PHE A 79 11.07 31.83 9.47
N MET A 80 11.50 31.07 10.48
CA MET A 80 11.58 29.62 10.38
C MET A 80 10.22 28.95 10.18
N ALA A 81 9.12 29.50 10.70
CA ALA A 81 7.78 28.98 10.41
C ALA A 81 7.40 29.17 8.92
N TYR A 82 7.89 30.23 8.27
CA TYR A 82 7.75 30.42 6.82
C TYR A 82 8.56 29.37 6.04
N TRP A 83 9.78 29.06 6.48
CA TRP A 83 10.59 27.97 5.93
C TRP A 83 9.86 26.62 6.02
N GLY A 84 9.36 26.27 7.20
CA GLY A 84 8.66 25.01 7.44
C GLY A 84 7.39 24.89 6.59
N ARG A 85 6.57 25.96 6.57
CA ARG A 85 5.35 26.02 5.78
C ARG A 85 5.60 25.82 4.28
N ALA A 86 6.66 26.42 3.75
CA ALA A 86 7.06 26.26 2.35
C ALA A 86 7.62 24.85 2.08
N LEU A 87 8.36 24.27 3.02
CA LEU A 87 8.89 22.91 2.89
C LEU A 87 7.78 21.84 2.91
N CYS A 88 6.66 22.05 3.61
CA CYS A 88 5.51 21.14 3.55
C CYS A 88 4.94 20.98 2.13
N GLU A 89 5.19 21.93 1.21
CA GLU A 89 4.76 21.85 -0.19
C GLU A 89 5.73 21.04 -1.07
N ALA A 90 6.88 20.61 -0.56
CA ALA A 90 7.90 19.97 -1.37
C ALA A 90 7.60 18.51 -1.73
N GLN A 91 7.01 17.75 -0.79
CA GLN A 91 6.64 16.33 -0.94
C GLN A 91 7.67 15.50 -1.76
N LEU A 92 8.94 15.62 -1.37
CA LEU A 92 10.11 15.30 -2.21
C LEU A 92 10.11 13.88 -2.80
N VAL A 93 9.62 12.89 -2.06
CA VAL A 93 9.64 11.47 -2.50
C VAL A 93 8.52 11.13 -3.48
N TRP A 94 7.47 11.96 -3.54
CA TRP A 94 6.28 11.70 -4.36
C TRP A 94 6.25 12.50 -5.66
N ASN A 95 7.15 13.48 -5.84
CA ASN A 95 7.07 14.44 -6.94
C ASN A 95 5.76 15.25 -6.95
N GLY A 96 5.20 15.47 -5.74
CA GLY A 96 3.93 16.16 -5.52
C GLY A 96 4.08 17.64 -5.21
N GLU A 97 5.17 18.28 -5.67
CA GLU A 97 5.48 19.63 -5.20
C GLU A 97 4.50 20.71 -5.69
N ASN A 98 4.13 21.64 -4.80
CA ASN A 98 3.40 22.86 -5.14
C ASN A 98 4.32 24.08 -5.03
N VAL A 99 5.13 24.28 -6.08
CA VAL A 99 6.10 25.40 -6.14
C VAL A 99 5.43 26.77 -6.02
N PRO A 100 4.30 27.08 -6.72
CA PRO A 100 3.64 28.36 -6.56
C PRO A 100 3.24 28.68 -5.12
N ALA A 101 2.63 27.73 -4.39
CA ALA A 101 2.23 27.93 -3.00
C ALA A 101 3.44 28.15 -2.07
N SER A 102 4.52 27.38 -2.29
CA SER A 102 5.77 27.55 -1.56
C SER A 102 6.40 28.92 -1.79
N VAL A 103 6.45 29.38 -3.04
CA VAL A 103 7.01 30.69 -3.42
C VAL A 103 6.20 31.84 -2.82
N GLU A 104 4.88 31.72 -2.75
CA GLU A 104 4.02 32.71 -2.09
C GLU A 104 4.39 32.87 -0.62
N VAL A 105 4.53 31.75 0.10
CA VAL A 105 4.94 31.72 1.52
C VAL A 105 6.33 32.34 1.71
N ILE A 106 7.30 31.97 0.86
CA ILE A 106 8.67 32.52 0.89
C ILE A 106 8.66 34.04 0.66
N ARG A 107 7.91 34.51 -0.36
CA ARG A 107 7.82 35.93 -0.68
C ARG A 107 7.22 36.72 0.46
N ALA A 108 6.17 36.20 1.10
CA ALA A 108 5.54 36.84 2.26
C ALA A 108 6.54 37.05 3.42
N ALA A 109 7.50 36.13 3.62
CA ALA A 109 8.59 36.34 4.58
C ALA A 109 9.52 37.47 4.13
N GLN A 110 10.01 37.40 2.89
CA GLN A 110 11.05 38.30 2.37
C GLN A 110 10.56 39.74 2.20
N THR A 111 9.26 39.95 2.03
CA THR A 111 8.64 41.28 1.96
C THR A 111 8.32 41.86 3.34
N ASN A 112 8.43 41.08 4.42
CA ASN A 112 8.28 41.59 5.77
C ASN A 112 9.47 42.52 6.08
N PRO A 113 9.24 43.78 6.51
CA PRO A 113 10.32 44.72 6.84
C PRO A 113 11.30 44.24 7.91
N GLU A 114 10.89 43.29 8.76
CA GLU A 114 11.73 42.73 9.81
C GLU A 114 12.58 41.55 9.35
N PHE A 115 12.47 41.08 8.10
CA PHE A 115 13.29 39.98 7.57
C PHE A 115 14.78 40.35 7.51
N PRO A 116 15.72 39.47 7.93
CA PRO A 116 15.57 38.08 8.38
C PRO A 116 15.32 37.91 9.89
N GLY A 117 15.04 39.00 10.61
CA GLY A 117 14.72 39.00 12.04
C GLY A 117 15.91 38.57 12.89
N SER A 118 15.65 37.72 13.87
CA SER A 118 16.66 37.13 14.75
C SER A 118 17.12 35.75 14.31
N MET A 119 16.93 35.36 13.04
CA MET A 119 17.45 34.09 12.54
C MET A 119 18.98 34.03 12.69
N SER A 120 19.45 32.95 13.31
CA SER A 120 20.87 32.58 13.34
C SER A 120 21.38 32.23 11.93
N GLU A 121 22.71 32.10 11.77
CA GLU A 121 23.31 31.65 10.51
C GLU A 121 22.77 30.27 10.06
N ARG A 122 22.53 29.36 11.01
CA ARG A 122 21.92 28.04 10.76
C ARG A 122 20.51 28.17 10.21
N GLU A 123 19.68 28.98 10.86
CA GLU A 123 18.28 29.20 10.45
C GLU A 123 18.20 29.89 9.08
N LEU A 124 19.05 30.87 8.83
CA LEU A 124 19.14 31.52 7.52
C LEU A 124 19.56 30.52 6.44
N ALA A 125 20.49 29.61 6.74
CA ALA A 125 20.88 28.55 5.80
C ALA A 125 19.72 27.59 5.49
N TYR A 126 18.92 27.22 6.50
CA TYR A 126 17.68 26.46 6.28
C TYR A 126 16.70 27.20 5.39
N PHE A 127 16.41 28.48 5.70
CA PHE A 127 15.52 29.30 4.88
C PHE A 127 15.99 29.34 3.42
N GLN A 128 17.29 29.58 3.18
CA GLN A 128 17.88 29.60 1.84
C GLN A 128 17.83 28.24 1.12
N SER A 129 17.87 27.13 1.86
CA SER A 129 17.71 25.80 1.25
C SER A 129 16.35 25.65 0.56
N VAL A 130 15.27 26.13 1.19
CA VAL A 130 13.92 26.07 0.63
C VAL A 130 13.74 27.08 -0.52
N VAL A 131 14.35 28.26 -0.43
CA VAL A 131 14.42 29.19 -1.58
C VAL A 131 15.05 28.50 -2.80
N THR A 132 16.18 27.81 -2.57
CA THR A 132 16.90 27.07 -3.62
C THR A 132 16.05 25.92 -4.18
N LEU A 133 15.37 25.17 -3.32
CA LEU A 133 14.46 24.08 -3.71
C LEU A 133 13.34 24.57 -4.63
N ASN A 134 12.95 25.84 -4.54
CA ASN A 134 11.88 26.43 -5.34
C ASN A 134 12.37 27.18 -6.59
N GLY A 135 13.66 27.07 -6.95
CA GLY A 135 14.22 27.69 -8.15
C GLY A 135 14.88 29.06 -7.90
N GLY A 136 15.02 29.47 -6.64
CA GLY A 136 15.70 30.72 -6.29
C GLY A 136 14.97 31.95 -6.85
N MET A 137 15.70 32.76 -7.62
CA MET A 137 15.18 34.02 -8.18
C MET A 137 14.22 33.80 -9.36
N GLU A 138 14.27 32.63 -10.01
CA GLU A 138 13.47 32.29 -11.19
C GLU A 138 12.67 31.01 -10.95
N PRO A 139 11.67 31.04 -10.06
CA PRO A 139 10.87 29.86 -9.75
C PRO A 139 10.03 29.42 -10.97
N PRO A 140 9.94 28.10 -11.25
CA PRO A 140 9.04 27.59 -12.29
C PRO A 140 7.58 27.85 -11.91
N SER A 141 6.76 28.22 -12.90
CA SER A 141 5.36 28.65 -12.68
C SER A 141 4.31 27.78 -13.38
N THR A 142 4.73 26.82 -14.20
CA THR A 142 3.83 25.88 -14.90
C THR A 142 4.14 24.44 -14.52
N PRO A 143 3.17 23.50 -14.59
CA PRO A 143 3.42 22.09 -14.29
C PRO A 143 4.61 21.50 -15.07
N ASP A 144 4.70 21.78 -16.37
CA ASP A 144 5.79 21.26 -17.21
C ASP A 144 7.16 21.81 -16.80
N THR A 145 7.24 23.10 -16.45
CA THR A 145 8.50 23.71 -15.99
C THR A 145 8.88 23.24 -14.59
N VAL A 146 7.91 22.98 -13.71
CA VAL A 146 8.13 22.37 -12.39
C VAL A 146 8.75 20.98 -12.56
N VAL A 147 8.18 20.14 -13.42
CA VAL A 147 8.69 18.79 -13.72
C VAL A 147 10.07 18.84 -14.36
N ALA A 148 10.27 19.69 -15.37
CA ALA A 148 11.54 19.79 -16.10
C ALA A 148 12.70 20.26 -15.21
N THR A 149 12.45 21.19 -14.28
CA THR A 149 13.48 21.75 -13.39
C THR A 149 13.70 20.95 -12.10
N ARG A 150 12.81 20.00 -11.78
CA ARG A 150 12.83 19.21 -10.53
C ARG A 150 14.22 18.60 -10.22
N PRO A 151 14.91 17.91 -11.14
CA PRO A 151 16.22 17.31 -10.83
C PRO A 151 17.25 18.34 -10.38
N ALA A 152 17.33 19.48 -11.07
CA ALA A 152 18.27 20.55 -10.74
C ALA A 152 17.95 21.20 -9.37
N ARG A 153 16.66 21.44 -9.10
CA ARG A 153 16.21 22.03 -7.83
C ARG A 153 16.48 21.10 -6.64
N ILE A 154 16.18 19.81 -6.76
CA ILE A 154 16.46 18.82 -5.70
C ILE A 154 17.97 18.66 -5.47
N ALA A 155 18.78 18.64 -6.53
CA ALA A 155 20.24 18.59 -6.40
C ALA A 155 20.79 19.82 -5.67
N ALA A 156 20.28 21.01 -5.98
CA ALA A 156 20.68 22.25 -5.34
C ALA A 156 20.24 22.30 -3.86
N TYR A 157 19.02 21.85 -3.55
CA TYR A 157 18.55 21.66 -2.18
C TYR A 157 19.43 20.68 -1.39
N GLY A 158 19.74 19.51 -1.95
CA GLY A 158 20.62 18.53 -1.33
C GLY A 158 22.01 19.07 -1.03
N LYS A 159 22.56 19.92 -1.91
CA LYS A 159 23.83 20.63 -1.67
C LYS A 159 23.71 21.62 -0.51
N ALA A 160 22.63 22.39 -0.44
CA ALA A 160 22.38 23.35 0.65
C ALA A 160 22.25 22.63 2.00
N VAL A 161 21.42 21.59 2.08
CA VAL A 161 21.27 20.77 3.30
C VAL A 161 22.57 20.07 3.68
N SER A 162 23.34 19.58 2.71
CA SER A 162 24.66 19.00 2.97
C SER A 162 25.64 20.00 3.60
N ALA A 163 25.57 21.28 3.21
CA ALA A 163 26.38 22.32 3.83
C ALA A 163 25.98 22.57 5.28
N ILE A 164 24.67 22.57 5.58
CA ILE A 164 24.14 22.68 6.95
C ILE A 164 24.62 21.48 7.79
N ALA A 165 24.42 20.26 7.31
CA ALA A 165 24.81 19.02 8.01
C ALA A 165 26.33 18.93 8.27
N LYS A 166 27.16 19.59 7.46
CA LYS A 166 28.61 19.69 7.68
C LYS A 166 28.99 20.76 8.70
N ALA A 167 28.30 21.90 8.68
CA ALA A 167 28.54 23.00 9.61
C ALA A 167 28.01 22.69 11.02
N TYR A 168 26.93 21.90 11.10
CA TYR A 168 26.24 21.51 12.33
C TYR A 168 26.06 19.97 12.36
N PRO A 169 27.12 19.18 12.62
CA PRO A 169 27.05 17.71 12.59
C PRO A 169 26.05 17.09 13.58
N GLU A 170 25.78 17.77 14.68
CA GLU A 170 24.79 17.41 15.70
C GLU A 170 23.34 17.63 15.27
N ASP A 171 23.11 18.39 14.19
CA ASP A 171 21.78 18.67 13.66
C ASP A 171 21.19 17.45 12.95
N GLN A 172 20.45 16.65 13.71
CA GLN A 172 19.85 15.43 13.22
C GLN A 172 18.77 15.68 12.14
N THR A 173 18.13 16.84 12.16
CA THR A 173 17.17 17.23 11.12
C THR A 173 17.90 17.46 9.80
N ALA A 174 19.05 18.13 9.81
CA ALA A 174 19.89 18.30 8.62
C ALA A 174 20.36 16.94 8.06
N GLN A 175 20.80 16.03 8.93
CA GLN A 175 21.21 14.68 8.52
C GLN A 175 20.04 13.93 7.88
N SER A 176 18.85 14.02 8.47
CA SER A 176 17.64 13.39 7.94
C SER A 176 17.25 13.98 6.58
N PHE A 177 17.28 15.31 6.42
CA PHE A 177 16.96 15.93 5.14
C PHE A 177 17.98 15.59 4.05
N LEU A 178 19.24 15.32 4.40
CA LEU A 178 20.24 14.85 3.44
C LEU A 178 19.90 13.45 2.90
N VAL A 179 19.36 12.56 3.75
CA VAL A 179 18.85 11.24 3.33
C VAL A 179 17.74 11.37 2.30
N VAL A 180 16.68 12.13 2.62
CA VAL A 180 15.52 12.25 1.73
C VAL A 180 15.84 13.04 0.45
N ALA A 181 16.77 14.01 0.50
CA ALA A 181 17.23 14.72 -0.69
C ALA A 181 17.99 13.79 -1.65
N ALA A 182 18.88 12.93 -1.13
CA ALA A 182 19.60 11.94 -1.94
C ALA A 182 18.64 10.90 -2.54
N LEU A 183 17.68 10.43 -1.76
CA LEU A 183 16.63 9.53 -2.22
C LEU A 183 15.81 10.16 -3.35
N ALA A 184 15.27 11.36 -3.13
CA ALA A 184 14.46 12.06 -4.11
C ALA A 184 15.23 12.33 -5.42
N LEU A 185 16.51 12.74 -5.33
CA LEU A 185 17.34 12.95 -6.51
C LEU A 185 17.55 11.65 -7.31
N GLY A 186 17.65 10.51 -6.62
CA GLY A 186 17.75 9.17 -7.23
C GLY A 186 16.46 8.67 -7.89
N SER A 187 15.37 9.44 -7.84
CA SER A 187 14.04 9.06 -8.34
C SER A 187 13.38 10.12 -9.23
N VAL A 188 14.17 11.04 -9.80
CA VAL A 188 13.69 12.11 -10.71
C VAL A 188 14.49 12.20 -12.00
N GLY A 189 13.95 12.89 -13.00
CA GLY A 189 14.61 13.08 -14.30
C GLY A 189 14.91 11.75 -14.98
N ASP A 190 16.14 11.56 -15.46
CA ASP A 190 16.54 10.31 -16.14
C ASP A 190 16.42 9.09 -15.23
N CYS A 191 16.53 9.26 -13.90
CA CYS A 191 16.37 8.16 -12.95
C CYS A 191 14.95 7.58 -12.94
N ALA A 192 13.94 8.41 -13.23
CA ALA A 192 12.55 7.98 -13.37
C ALA A 192 12.21 7.60 -14.83
N ASN A 193 12.76 8.32 -15.80
CA ASN A 193 12.28 8.28 -17.18
C ASN A 193 13.12 7.41 -18.14
N THR A 194 14.32 6.96 -17.74
CA THR A 194 15.21 6.15 -18.58
C THR A 194 15.24 4.70 -18.10
N GLN A 195 15.11 3.73 -19.01
CA GLN A 195 15.17 2.29 -18.70
C GLN A 195 16.17 1.56 -19.62
N PRO A 196 17.24 0.93 -19.09
CA PRO A 196 17.62 0.91 -17.68
C PRO A 196 18.08 2.29 -17.19
N PRO A 197 17.88 2.61 -15.90
CA PRO A 197 18.29 3.89 -15.36
C PRO A 197 19.82 4.06 -15.37
N PRO A 198 20.35 5.29 -15.56
CA PRO A 198 21.77 5.56 -15.54
C PRO A 198 22.45 5.10 -14.25
N ALA A 199 23.75 4.76 -14.34
CA ALA A 199 24.50 4.21 -13.20
C ALA A 199 24.54 5.16 -11.98
N TYR A 200 24.56 6.48 -12.20
CA TYR A 200 24.56 7.46 -11.12
C TYR A 200 23.28 7.41 -10.25
N CYS A 201 22.14 6.99 -10.82
CA CYS A 201 20.88 6.86 -10.08
C CYS A 201 20.98 5.77 -9.01
N LYS A 202 21.64 4.64 -9.32
CA LYS A 202 21.93 3.58 -8.34
C LYS A 202 22.86 4.09 -7.24
N ALA A 203 23.83 4.91 -7.60
CA ALA A 203 24.76 5.51 -6.63
C ALA A 203 24.04 6.48 -5.67
N LEU A 204 23.06 7.26 -6.15
CA LEU A 204 22.24 8.13 -5.30
C LEU A 204 21.37 7.36 -4.32
N GLN A 205 20.74 6.26 -4.77
CA GLN A 205 19.99 5.38 -3.86
C GLN A 205 20.89 4.75 -2.81
N GLU A 206 22.05 4.23 -3.20
CA GLU A 206 23.02 3.70 -2.24
C GLU A 206 23.49 4.78 -1.26
N GLN A 207 23.77 5.99 -1.76
CA GLN A 207 24.12 7.12 -0.94
C GLN A 207 23.05 7.43 0.10
N SER A 208 21.76 7.42 -0.28
CA SER A 208 20.66 7.63 0.68
C SER A 208 20.65 6.59 1.81
N ARG A 209 20.95 5.32 1.51
CA ARG A 209 21.04 4.23 2.51
C ARG A 209 22.25 4.41 3.44
N VAL A 210 23.41 4.75 2.88
CA VAL A 210 24.62 5.03 3.66
C VAL A 210 24.41 6.23 4.60
N LEU A 211 23.80 7.30 4.09
CA LEU A 211 23.46 8.48 4.90
C LEU A 211 22.48 8.14 6.01
N ALA A 212 21.46 7.32 5.74
CA ALA A 212 20.51 6.87 6.75
C ALA A 212 21.21 6.08 7.85
N ASP A 213 22.15 5.20 7.49
CA ASP A 213 22.90 4.40 8.45
C ASP A 213 23.81 5.25 9.35
N LEU A 214 24.47 6.25 8.78
CA LEU A 214 25.29 7.22 9.51
C LEU A 214 24.43 8.07 10.45
N ALA A 215 23.33 8.62 9.95
CA ALA A 215 22.41 9.43 10.74
C ALA A 215 21.82 8.62 11.91
N ARG A 216 21.44 7.36 11.68
CA ARG A 216 20.90 6.46 12.72
C ARG A 216 21.96 6.07 13.75
N ALA A 217 23.23 5.95 13.34
CA ALA A 217 24.32 5.71 14.27
C ALA A 217 24.56 6.89 15.22
N SER A 218 24.38 8.13 14.73
CA SER A 218 24.46 9.36 15.52
C SER A 218 23.28 9.49 16.51
N ASN A 219 22.05 9.34 16.00
CA ASN A 219 20.84 9.36 16.82
C ASN A 219 19.88 8.23 16.41
N PRO A 220 19.84 7.12 17.17
CA PRO A 220 19.06 5.95 16.80
C PRO A 220 17.55 6.10 17.02
N THR A 221 17.10 7.21 17.62
CA THR A 221 15.69 7.46 17.96
C THR A 221 15.05 8.55 17.12
N SER A 222 15.82 9.20 16.24
CA SER A 222 15.34 10.31 15.42
C SER A 222 14.22 9.87 14.46
N PRO A 223 13.02 10.48 14.53
CA PRO A 223 11.89 10.06 13.71
C PRO A 223 12.15 10.27 12.22
N GLY A 224 12.70 11.42 11.83
CA GLY A 224 13.02 11.71 10.43
C GLY A 224 14.03 10.70 9.86
N THR A 225 15.08 10.37 10.61
CA THR A 225 16.10 9.41 10.17
C THR A 225 15.55 8.01 10.03
N LEU A 226 14.76 7.57 11.02
CA LEU A 226 14.19 6.24 11.00
C LEU A 226 13.17 6.08 9.86
N HIS A 227 12.33 7.09 9.66
CA HIS A 227 11.33 7.14 8.60
C HIS A 227 11.98 7.16 7.21
N TYR A 228 12.89 8.10 6.95
CA TYR A 228 13.53 8.21 5.63
C TYR A 228 14.46 7.04 5.35
N GLY A 229 15.01 6.41 6.40
CA GLY A 229 15.72 5.14 6.29
C GLY A 229 14.83 4.01 5.77
N MET A 230 13.55 3.94 6.13
CA MET A 230 12.63 2.95 5.53
C MET A 230 12.40 3.25 4.05
N HIS A 231 12.11 4.50 3.67
CA HIS A 231 11.96 4.90 2.27
C HIS A 231 13.20 4.58 1.42
N ALA A 232 14.40 4.85 1.94
CA ALA A 232 15.65 4.55 1.25
C ALA A 232 15.87 3.04 0.98
N HIS A 233 15.17 2.17 1.70
CA HIS A 233 15.28 0.72 1.57
C HIS A 233 14.04 0.06 0.94
N ASP A 234 12.94 0.79 0.67
CA ASP A 234 11.74 0.25 0.02
C ASP A 234 11.87 0.15 -1.51
N PHE A 235 12.70 -0.79 -1.94
CA PHE A 235 12.85 -1.12 -3.36
C PHE A 235 12.76 -2.64 -3.55
N PRO A 236 12.28 -3.13 -4.72
CA PRO A 236 12.23 -4.56 -5.06
C PRO A 236 13.62 -5.17 -5.35
N ASN A 237 14.57 -4.91 -4.44
CA ASN A 237 15.93 -5.38 -4.47
C ASN A 237 16.27 -5.95 -3.08
N ARG A 238 16.65 -7.23 -3.03
CA ARG A 238 16.93 -7.93 -1.77
C ARG A 238 17.96 -7.27 -0.87
N SER A 239 19.02 -6.72 -1.45
CA SER A 239 20.03 -5.99 -0.69
C SER A 239 19.47 -4.71 -0.07
N ALA A 240 18.51 -4.05 -0.76
CA ALA A 240 17.83 -2.87 -0.27
C ALA A 240 16.91 -3.21 0.91
N TYR A 241 15.82 -3.96 0.67
CA TYR A 241 14.78 -4.13 1.69
C TYR A 241 15.28 -4.85 2.95
N THR A 242 16.29 -5.72 2.84
CA THR A 242 16.88 -6.39 4.02
C THR A 242 17.57 -5.37 4.95
N GLY A 243 18.20 -4.33 4.40
CA GLY A 243 18.79 -3.23 5.17
C GLY A 243 17.74 -2.38 5.90
N GLY A 244 16.52 -2.32 5.36
CA GLY A 244 15.38 -1.59 5.92
C GLY A 244 14.86 -2.14 7.25
N ARG A 245 15.08 -3.44 7.53
CA ARG A 245 14.50 -4.13 8.69
C ARG A 245 14.83 -3.47 10.04
N LYS A 246 16.04 -2.96 10.21
CA LYS A 246 16.46 -2.29 11.45
C LYS A 246 15.65 -1.01 11.73
N TYR A 247 15.22 -0.33 10.67
CA TYR A 247 14.38 0.87 10.75
C TYR A 247 12.95 0.49 11.10
N ALA A 248 12.36 -0.48 10.39
CA ALA A 248 11.01 -0.97 10.64
C ALA A 248 10.81 -1.52 12.07
N ILE A 249 11.85 -2.12 12.66
CA ILE A 249 11.82 -2.58 14.07
C ILE A 249 11.92 -1.41 15.06
N ALA A 250 12.73 -0.40 14.75
CA ALA A 250 13.03 0.69 15.67
C ALA A 250 11.92 1.75 15.70
N TYR A 251 11.39 2.09 14.54
CA TYR A 251 10.47 3.22 14.37
C TYR A 251 9.24 3.20 15.29
N PRO A 252 8.44 2.11 15.36
CA PRO A 252 7.24 2.07 16.21
C PRO A 252 7.54 2.09 17.72
N LYS A 253 8.81 2.03 18.13
CA LYS A 253 9.21 2.21 19.54
C LYS A 253 9.31 3.68 19.95
N TYR A 254 9.43 4.59 18.98
CA TYR A 254 9.67 6.01 19.21
C TYR A 254 8.55 6.89 18.66
N VAL A 255 7.85 6.43 17.63
CA VAL A 255 6.67 7.04 17.01
C VAL A 255 5.48 6.10 17.20
N THR A 256 4.40 6.58 17.80
CA THR A 256 3.26 5.73 18.22
C THR A 256 1.92 6.15 17.64
N GLU A 257 1.89 7.29 16.94
CA GLU A 257 0.72 7.82 16.25
C GLU A 257 1.13 8.27 14.83
N GLN A 258 0.15 8.71 14.06
CA GLN A 258 0.24 9.14 12.66
C GLN A 258 0.21 7.98 11.64
N THR A 259 -0.73 8.11 10.70
CA THR A 259 -1.07 7.14 9.67
C THR A 259 0.13 6.69 8.84
N HIS A 260 0.73 7.60 8.07
CA HIS A 260 1.85 7.33 7.17
C HIS A 260 3.04 6.69 7.90
N SER A 261 3.39 7.24 9.05
CA SER A 261 4.48 6.78 9.90
C SER A 261 4.30 5.33 10.34
N LEU A 262 3.14 5.00 10.91
CA LEU A 262 2.89 3.63 11.37
C LEU A 262 2.68 2.65 10.22
N HIS A 263 2.34 3.15 9.02
CA HIS A 263 2.24 2.38 7.79
C HIS A 263 3.61 2.00 7.21
N MET A 264 4.59 2.91 7.21
CA MET A 264 5.90 2.68 6.55
C MET A 264 6.64 1.37 6.92
N PRO A 265 6.60 0.87 8.17
CA PRO A 265 7.16 -0.45 8.47
C PRO A 265 6.61 -1.58 7.60
N SER A 266 5.33 -1.49 7.20
CA SER A 266 4.66 -2.52 6.38
C SER A 266 5.31 -2.69 5.02
N HIS A 267 5.76 -1.61 4.37
CA HIS A 267 6.53 -1.68 3.11
C HIS A 267 7.74 -2.63 3.22
N ILE A 268 8.51 -2.52 4.31
CA ILE A 268 9.66 -3.40 4.53
C ILE A 268 9.22 -4.83 4.84
N TRP A 269 8.16 -5.00 5.64
CA TRP A 269 7.64 -6.31 6.02
C TRP A 269 7.08 -7.09 4.82
N ASP A 270 6.36 -6.43 3.92
CA ASP A 270 5.83 -7.02 2.70
C ASP A 270 6.93 -7.55 1.79
N ARG A 271 7.99 -6.76 1.59
CA ARG A 271 9.14 -7.16 0.75
C ARG A 271 9.83 -8.43 1.24
N ILE A 272 9.81 -8.68 2.55
CA ILE A 272 10.39 -9.90 3.13
C ILE A 272 9.38 -11.03 3.36
N GLY A 273 8.09 -10.79 3.09
CA GLY A 273 7.01 -11.74 3.32
C GLY A 273 6.62 -11.92 4.80
N ALA A 274 6.84 -10.91 5.65
CA ALA A 274 6.46 -10.91 7.06
C ALA A 274 5.02 -10.35 7.23
N TRP A 275 4.05 -11.04 6.63
CA TRP A 275 2.66 -10.57 6.47
C TRP A 275 1.97 -10.15 7.77
N ALA A 276 2.25 -10.86 8.85
CA ALA A 276 1.78 -10.56 10.20
C ALA A 276 2.20 -9.17 10.69
N ASN A 277 3.51 -8.91 10.57
CA ASN A 277 4.12 -7.65 10.98
C ASN A 277 3.65 -6.51 10.09
N ALA A 278 3.47 -6.78 8.79
CA ALA A 278 2.92 -5.83 7.84
C ALA A 278 1.47 -5.46 8.20
N SER A 279 0.61 -6.46 8.38
CA SER A 279 -0.80 -6.27 8.75
C SER A 279 -0.97 -5.54 10.07
N ALA A 280 -0.17 -5.86 11.08
CA ALA A 280 -0.20 -5.17 12.37
C ALA A 280 0.27 -3.70 12.27
N ALA A 281 1.25 -3.39 11.41
CA ALA A 281 1.68 -2.02 11.18
C ALA A 281 0.56 -1.19 10.54
N ASN A 282 -0.15 -1.74 9.55
CA ASN A 282 -1.28 -1.06 8.95
C ASN A 282 -2.51 -0.97 9.83
N GLU A 283 -2.76 -1.98 10.68
CA GLU A 283 -3.81 -1.91 11.69
C GLU A 283 -3.56 -0.74 12.64
N ALA A 284 -2.32 -0.57 13.10
CA ALA A 284 -1.92 0.56 13.93
C ALA A 284 -2.04 1.91 13.19
N SER A 285 -1.63 1.96 11.91
CA SER A 285 -1.80 3.14 11.05
C SER A 285 -3.26 3.58 10.94
N VAL A 286 -4.15 2.66 10.57
CA VAL A 286 -5.58 2.95 10.40
C VAL A 286 -6.22 3.33 11.73
N ALA A 287 -5.82 2.68 12.83
CA ALA A 287 -6.29 3.04 14.17
C ALA A 287 -5.85 4.45 14.59
N ALA A 288 -4.60 4.85 14.28
CA ALA A 288 -4.11 6.20 14.55
C ALA A 288 -4.86 7.27 13.74
N ALA A 289 -5.19 6.98 12.48
CA ALA A 289 -6.05 7.84 11.67
C ALA A 289 -7.45 8.02 12.28
N ASP A 290 -8.07 6.91 12.69
CA ASP A 290 -9.40 6.91 13.32
C ASP A 290 -9.38 7.65 14.67
N ALA A 291 -8.31 7.49 15.46
CA ALA A 291 -8.11 8.21 16.71
C ALA A 291 -7.91 9.71 16.50
N PHE A 292 -7.11 10.11 15.49
CA PHE A 292 -6.93 11.51 15.11
C PHE A 292 -8.28 12.13 14.69
N ALA A 293 -9.06 11.43 13.87
CA ALA A 293 -10.39 11.89 13.47
C ALA A 293 -11.35 12.06 14.66
N ALA A 294 -11.25 11.19 15.68
CA ALA A 294 -12.05 11.27 16.90
C ALA A 294 -11.54 12.29 17.94
N SER A 295 -10.34 12.85 17.76
CA SER A 295 -9.71 13.74 18.74
C SER A 295 -10.30 15.16 18.81
N GLY A 296 -11.16 15.53 17.85
CA GLY A 296 -11.64 16.89 17.64
C GLY A 296 -10.69 17.77 16.81
N ALA A 297 -9.52 17.26 16.41
CA ALA A 297 -8.57 18.00 15.57
C ALA A 297 -9.21 18.41 14.24
N LEU A 298 -9.96 17.54 13.58
CA LEU A 298 -10.56 17.83 12.28
C LEU A 298 -11.45 19.09 12.30
N GLU A 299 -12.27 19.25 13.35
CA GLU A 299 -13.13 20.43 13.51
C GLU A 299 -12.31 21.72 13.59
N GLN A 300 -11.23 21.72 14.38
CA GLN A 300 -10.32 22.88 14.51
C GLN A 300 -9.55 23.18 13.22
N LEU A 301 -9.27 22.15 12.43
CA LEU A 301 -8.61 22.24 11.13
C LEU A 301 -9.57 22.70 10.01
N GLY A 302 -10.85 22.93 10.32
CA GLY A 302 -11.88 23.25 9.33
C GLY A 302 -12.19 22.08 8.37
N SER A 303 -11.82 20.86 8.75
CA SER A 303 -11.99 19.65 7.95
C SER A 303 -13.04 18.74 8.57
N HIS A 304 -13.69 17.92 7.75
CA HIS A 304 -14.74 17.01 8.21
C HIS A 304 -14.59 15.66 7.51
N GLY A 305 -14.68 14.59 8.30
CA GLY A 305 -14.69 13.23 7.80
C GLY A 305 -13.38 12.82 7.13
N TYR A 306 -13.47 12.03 6.08
CA TYR A 306 -12.36 11.25 5.52
C TYR A 306 -11.50 11.99 4.48
N ALA A 307 -11.49 13.33 4.48
CA ALA A 307 -10.74 14.12 3.50
C ALA A 307 -9.32 14.50 3.98
N PHE A 308 -9.16 14.74 5.28
CA PHE A 308 -7.88 15.06 5.90
C PHE A 308 -6.98 13.84 5.98
N ASP A 309 -5.71 13.94 5.57
CA ASP A 309 -4.76 12.82 5.51
C ASP A 309 -5.25 11.60 4.69
N SER A 310 -6.27 11.80 3.87
CA SER A 310 -7.00 10.72 3.19
C SER A 310 -6.10 9.81 2.37
N GLY A 311 -5.11 10.41 1.70
CA GLY A 311 -4.04 9.73 0.98
C GLY A 311 -3.41 8.60 1.78
N ASN A 312 -3.01 8.87 3.02
CA ASN A 312 -2.29 7.93 3.87
C ASN A 312 -3.22 6.87 4.47
N VAL A 313 -4.43 7.25 4.86
CA VAL A 313 -5.41 6.31 5.47
C VAL A 313 -5.81 5.24 4.48
N TYR A 314 -6.16 5.65 3.26
CA TYR A 314 -6.62 4.71 2.25
C TYR A 314 -5.50 3.88 1.65
N HIS A 315 -4.29 4.43 1.56
CA HIS A 315 -3.10 3.66 1.20
C HIS A 315 -2.84 2.56 2.24
N SER A 316 -2.93 2.88 3.53
CA SER A 316 -2.78 1.91 4.62
C SER A 316 -3.86 0.82 4.59
N LEU A 317 -5.12 1.20 4.32
CA LEU A 317 -6.23 0.24 4.15
C LEU A 317 -5.99 -0.70 2.96
N GLU A 318 -5.46 -0.18 1.85
CA GLU A 318 -5.13 -0.98 0.67
C GLU A 318 -4.05 -2.03 0.99
N TYR A 319 -2.97 -1.62 1.67
CA TYR A 319 -1.89 -2.52 2.10
C TYR A 319 -2.38 -3.56 3.08
N GLN A 320 -3.12 -3.15 4.10
CA GLN A 320 -3.67 -4.08 5.09
C GLN A 320 -4.54 -5.14 4.42
N GLN A 321 -5.34 -4.77 3.43
CA GLN A 321 -6.13 -5.73 2.67
C GLN A 321 -5.25 -6.71 1.90
N TYR A 322 -4.20 -6.23 1.23
CA TYR A 322 -3.23 -7.10 0.55
C TYR A 322 -2.56 -8.09 1.50
N GLU A 323 -2.08 -7.61 2.65
CA GLU A 323 -1.40 -8.37 3.69
C GLU A 323 -2.33 -9.44 4.30
N LEU A 324 -3.58 -9.06 4.60
CA LEU A 324 -4.61 -9.98 5.09
C LEU A 324 -4.93 -11.07 4.06
N LEU A 325 -4.91 -10.75 2.75
CA LEU A 325 -5.05 -11.78 1.71
C LEU A 325 -3.89 -12.77 1.77
N GLN A 326 -2.64 -12.29 1.91
CA GLN A 326 -1.47 -13.17 2.04
C GLN A 326 -1.57 -14.05 3.31
N GLY A 327 -1.99 -13.46 4.44
CA GLY A 327 -2.26 -14.15 5.70
C GLY A 327 -3.51 -15.02 5.72
N CYS A 328 -4.21 -15.18 4.59
CA CYS A 328 -5.44 -15.97 4.46
C CYS A 328 -6.62 -15.47 5.32
N HIS A 329 -6.63 -14.21 5.75
CA HIS A 329 -7.70 -13.55 6.52
C HIS A 329 -8.77 -12.94 5.59
N MET A 330 -9.45 -13.79 4.81
CA MET A 330 -10.36 -13.38 3.74
C MET A 330 -11.49 -12.48 4.23
N ARG A 331 -12.10 -12.80 5.37
CA ARG A 331 -13.20 -11.99 5.91
C ARG A 331 -12.75 -10.59 6.33
N LYS A 332 -11.59 -10.47 7.00
CA LYS A 332 -11.06 -9.16 7.39
C LYS A 332 -10.68 -8.33 6.17
N ALA A 333 -10.00 -8.93 5.17
CA ALA A 333 -9.68 -8.28 3.90
C ALA A 333 -10.94 -7.71 3.22
N ARG A 334 -12.04 -8.47 3.20
CA ARG A 334 -13.35 -8.03 2.69
C ARG A 334 -13.93 -6.84 3.44
N MET A 335 -13.84 -6.82 4.77
CA MET A 335 -14.33 -5.70 5.57
C MET A 335 -13.60 -4.40 5.23
N LEU A 336 -12.28 -4.46 5.00
CA LEU A 336 -11.50 -3.29 4.58
C LEU A 336 -11.86 -2.83 3.17
N TRP A 337 -12.07 -3.76 2.23
CA TRP A 337 -12.57 -3.40 0.89
C TRP A 337 -13.96 -2.74 0.97
N SER A 338 -14.85 -3.25 1.83
CA SER A 338 -16.17 -2.65 2.06
C SER A 338 -16.07 -1.25 2.65
N ARG A 339 -15.14 -1.03 3.59
CA ARG A 339 -14.82 0.30 4.14
C ARG A 339 -14.34 1.26 3.05
N MET A 340 -13.46 0.80 2.14
CA MET A 340 -13.00 1.59 0.99
C MET A 340 -14.16 1.95 0.04
N GLY A 341 -15.01 0.98 -0.29
CA GLY A 341 -16.18 1.21 -1.15
C GLY A 341 -17.19 2.19 -0.54
N TYR A 342 -17.39 2.14 0.78
CA TYR A 342 -18.22 3.11 1.51
C TYR A 342 -17.63 4.53 1.44
N ALA A 343 -16.32 4.66 1.65
CA ALA A 343 -15.60 5.92 1.52
C ALA A 343 -15.67 6.50 0.10
N ALA A 344 -15.41 5.68 -0.93
CA ALA A 344 -15.54 6.08 -2.32
C ALA A 344 -16.97 6.53 -2.66
N ALA A 345 -17.98 5.79 -2.19
CA ALA A 345 -19.38 6.17 -2.35
C ALA A 345 -19.69 7.52 -1.67
N GLN A 346 -19.25 7.71 -0.42
CA GLN A 346 -19.45 8.98 0.28
C GLN A 346 -18.80 10.16 -0.45
N ALA A 347 -17.58 10.00 -0.95
CA ALA A 347 -16.91 11.04 -1.74
C ALA A 347 -17.68 11.36 -3.03
N MET A 348 -18.22 10.33 -3.72
CA MET A 348 -19.08 10.52 -4.89
C MET A 348 -20.41 11.21 -4.56
N PHE A 349 -20.97 10.97 -3.36
CA PHE A 349 -22.25 11.52 -2.92
C PHE A 349 -22.14 12.77 -2.03
N ALA A 350 -20.94 13.31 -1.80
CA ALA A 350 -20.68 14.52 -1.02
C ALA A 350 -21.53 15.74 -1.43
N PRO A 351 -21.94 15.94 -2.71
CA PRO A 351 -22.90 17.00 -3.06
C PRO A 351 -24.26 16.88 -2.35
N ARG A 352 -24.64 15.69 -1.85
CA ARG A 352 -25.91 15.46 -1.12
C ARG A 352 -25.79 15.66 0.39
N ALA A 353 -24.61 15.44 0.99
CA ALA A 353 -24.40 15.65 2.43
C ALA A 353 -24.52 17.13 2.83
N TRP A 354 -24.20 18.06 1.92
CA TRP A 354 -24.42 19.50 2.08
C TRP A 354 -25.88 19.89 2.30
N SER A 355 -26.83 19.10 1.77
CA SER A 355 -28.27 19.39 1.93
C SER A 355 -28.79 19.19 3.35
N GLN A 356 -28.03 18.53 4.24
CA GLN A 356 -28.46 18.19 5.60
C GLN A 356 -27.90 19.11 6.69
N SER A 357 -27.04 20.09 6.37
CA SER A 357 -26.65 21.12 7.34
C SER A 357 -27.81 22.12 7.51
N LYS A 358 -28.49 22.04 8.65
CA LYS A 358 -29.57 22.97 8.98
C LYS A 358 -29.00 24.38 9.18
N GLY A 359 -29.09 25.24 8.17
CA GLY A 359 -29.06 26.70 8.38
C GLY A 359 -28.40 27.61 7.34
N SER A 360 -27.69 27.11 6.31
CA SER A 360 -27.01 28.00 5.35
C SER A 360 -27.91 28.43 4.16
N PRO A 361 -27.85 29.70 3.68
CA PRO A 361 -28.67 30.20 2.56
C PRO A 361 -28.23 29.72 1.16
N ASP A 362 -26.99 29.22 1.00
CA ASP A 362 -26.46 28.80 -0.30
C ASP A 362 -26.70 27.30 -0.56
N ARG A 363 -27.86 26.99 -1.16
CA ARG A 363 -28.37 25.61 -1.30
C ARG A 363 -28.43 25.06 -2.73
N SER A 364 -27.82 25.71 -3.72
CA SER A 364 -27.81 25.18 -5.09
C SER A 364 -26.40 25.22 -5.69
N PRO A 365 -25.92 24.13 -6.34
CA PRO A 365 -24.73 24.19 -7.18
C PRO A 365 -24.82 25.27 -8.28
N GLN A 366 -26.04 25.71 -8.61
CA GLN A 366 -26.31 26.79 -9.58
C GLN A 366 -26.14 28.20 -8.98
N THR A 367 -26.07 28.35 -7.65
CA THR A 367 -25.86 29.65 -6.97
C THR A 367 -24.42 29.89 -6.55
N LEU A 368 -23.53 28.90 -6.68
CA LEU A 368 -22.11 29.06 -6.42
C LEU A 368 -21.43 29.85 -7.55
N HIS A 369 -20.62 30.84 -7.18
CA HIS A 369 -19.67 31.49 -8.09
C HIS A 369 -18.77 30.43 -8.73
N GLU A 370 -18.42 30.57 -10.01
CA GLU A 370 -17.73 29.56 -10.83
C GLU A 370 -16.48 28.96 -10.15
N LEU A 371 -15.66 29.81 -9.51
CA LEU A 371 -14.46 29.39 -8.76
C LEU A 371 -14.79 28.55 -7.51
N ALA A 372 -15.88 28.85 -6.81
CA ALA A 372 -16.33 28.08 -5.65
C ALA A 372 -16.99 26.76 -6.07
N PHE A 373 -17.73 26.76 -7.18
CA PHE A 373 -18.26 25.54 -7.80
C PHE A 373 -17.13 24.60 -8.24
N GLN A 374 -16.11 25.13 -8.94
CA GLN A 374 -14.93 24.38 -9.36
C GLN A 374 -14.13 23.86 -8.15
N GLY A 375 -13.96 24.67 -7.10
CA GLY A 375 -13.28 24.25 -5.87
C GLY A 375 -14.01 23.10 -5.15
N VAL A 376 -15.33 23.18 -4.99
CA VAL A 376 -16.09 22.20 -4.20
C VAL A 376 -16.41 20.92 -4.99
N VAL A 377 -16.94 21.06 -6.20
CA VAL A 377 -17.27 19.92 -7.07
C VAL A 377 -15.99 19.25 -7.57
N GLY A 378 -14.97 20.04 -7.92
CA GLY A 378 -13.66 19.55 -8.34
C GLY A 378 -12.97 18.75 -7.23
N THR A 379 -12.96 19.23 -5.98
CA THR A 379 -12.35 18.51 -4.85
C THR A 379 -13.10 17.23 -4.49
N SER A 380 -14.45 17.27 -4.48
CA SER A 380 -15.26 16.07 -4.19
C SER A 380 -15.08 15.00 -5.27
N TRP A 381 -15.05 15.42 -6.54
CA TRP A 381 -14.78 14.54 -7.67
C TRP A 381 -13.35 14.00 -7.65
N TYR A 382 -12.36 14.84 -7.32
CA TYR A 382 -10.96 14.44 -7.14
C TYR A 382 -10.80 13.36 -6.05
N ASN A 383 -11.42 13.56 -4.89
CA ASN A 383 -11.39 12.58 -3.80
C ASN A 383 -12.07 11.27 -4.22
N ALA A 384 -13.25 11.35 -4.84
CA ALA A 384 -13.99 10.18 -5.29
C ALA A 384 -13.20 9.33 -6.29
N THR A 385 -12.59 9.97 -7.29
CA THR A 385 -11.79 9.28 -8.32
C THR A 385 -10.51 8.69 -7.75
N THR A 386 -9.91 9.34 -6.76
CA THR A 386 -8.76 8.84 -6.02
C THR A 386 -9.11 7.65 -5.13
N PHE A 387 -10.31 7.62 -4.53
CA PHE A 387 -10.72 6.49 -3.67
C PHE A 387 -11.12 5.27 -4.50
N MET A 388 -11.76 5.50 -5.65
CA MET A 388 -12.16 4.43 -6.57
C MET A 388 -10.97 3.63 -7.11
N GLN A 389 -9.83 4.26 -7.40
CA GLN A 389 -8.66 3.50 -7.86
C GLN A 389 -8.19 2.48 -6.80
N TRP A 390 -8.18 2.83 -5.51
CA TRP A 390 -7.80 1.89 -4.45
C TRP A 390 -8.86 0.79 -4.32
N GLU A 391 -10.14 1.15 -4.34
CA GLU A 391 -11.23 0.17 -4.35
C GLU A 391 -11.06 -0.84 -5.50
N TYR A 392 -10.71 -0.39 -6.71
CA TYR A 392 -10.56 -1.25 -7.88
C TYR A 392 -9.42 -2.25 -7.74
N ARG A 393 -8.27 -1.80 -7.23
CA ARG A 393 -7.16 -2.72 -7.00
C ARG A 393 -7.47 -3.72 -5.90
N MET A 394 -8.11 -3.26 -4.82
CA MET A 394 -8.56 -4.13 -3.73
C MET A 394 -9.52 -5.20 -4.26
N ALA A 395 -10.49 -4.79 -5.07
CA ALA A 395 -11.49 -5.67 -5.68
C ALA A 395 -10.82 -6.67 -6.63
N ALA A 396 -9.92 -6.21 -7.51
CA ALA A 396 -9.16 -7.06 -8.42
C ALA A 396 -8.36 -8.13 -7.67
N ARG A 397 -7.57 -7.74 -6.65
CA ARG A 397 -6.75 -8.65 -5.84
C ARG A 397 -7.61 -9.66 -5.08
N GLN A 398 -8.71 -9.23 -4.49
CA GLN A 398 -9.65 -10.11 -3.79
C GLN A 398 -10.18 -11.21 -4.73
N ALA A 399 -10.62 -10.82 -5.93
CA ALA A 399 -11.16 -11.75 -6.91
C ALA A 399 -10.10 -12.75 -7.40
N VAL A 400 -8.94 -12.27 -7.86
CA VAL A 400 -7.89 -13.15 -8.39
C VAL A 400 -7.28 -14.05 -7.32
N TRP A 401 -7.22 -13.60 -6.06
CA TRP A 401 -6.74 -14.41 -4.94
C TRP A 401 -7.69 -15.58 -4.62
N SER A 402 -9.01 -15.31 -4.57
CA SER A 402 -10.04 -16.35 -4.40
C SER A 402 -9.97 -17.37 -5.55
N LEU A 403 -9.89 -16.87 -6.79
CA LEU A 403 -9.80 -17.69 -7.98
C LEU A 403 -8.59 -18.63 -7.97
N LEU A 404 -7.39 -18.09 -7.73
CA LEU A 404 -6.16 -18.89 -7.76
C LEU A 404 -6.15 -19.94 -6.64
N THR A 405 -6.71 -19.60 -5.49
CA THR A 405 -6.88 -20.54 -4.37
C THR A 405 -7.69 -21.76 -4.79
N GLU A 406 -8.84 -21.53 -5.40
CA GLU A 406 -9.72 -22.58 -5.91
C GLU A 406 -9.01 -23.40 -6.99
N TRP A 407 -8.37 -22.74 -7.95
CA TRP A 407 -7.68 -23.40 -9.06
C TRP A 407 -6.56 -24.35 -8.59
N LEU A 408 -5.89 -24.00 -7.50
CA LEU A 408 -4.86 -24.87 -6.92
C LEU A 408 -5.46 -26.11 -6.23
N GLY A 409 -6.77 -26.14 -5.97
CA GLY A 409 -7.50 -27.22 -5.31
C GLY A 409 -7.98 -26.87 -3.89
N GLY A 410 -8.19 -25.58 -3.60
CA GLY A 410 -8.99 -25.15 -2.45
C GLY A 410 -10.46 -25.53 -2.64
N ALA A 411 -11.21 -25.65 -1.54
CA ALA A 411 -12.66 -25.82 -1.64
C ALA A 411 -13.27 -24.58 -2.28
N ALA A 412 -14.29 -24.75 -3.13
CA ALA A 412 -15.06 -23.62 -3.60
C ALA A 412 -15.71 -22.92 -2.40
N SER A 413 -15.62 -21.59 -2.34
CA SER A 413 -16.43 -20.79 -1.43
C SER A 413 -17.91 -21.00 -1.73
N SER A 414 -18.77 -20.83 -0.72
CA SER A 414 -20.23 -20.83 -0.93
C SER A 414 -20.60 -19.85 -2.06
N PRO A 415 -21.52 -20.19 -2.98
CA PRO A 415 -22.05 -19.24 -3.97
C PRO A 415 -22.63 -17.96 -3.34
N ASP A 416 -23.11 -18.06 -2.08
CA ASP A 416 -23.63 -16.94 -1.29
C ASP A 416 -22.54 -16.11 -0.60
N ALA A 417 -21.27 -16.52 -0.72
CA ALA A 417 -20.15 -15.71 -0.28
C ALA A 417 -20.03 -14.53 -1.24
N THR A 418 -20.60 -13.39 -0.86
CA THR A 418 -20.66 -12.12 -1.61
C THR A 418 -19.29 -11.49 -1.92
N SER A 419 -18.19 -12.24 -1.77
CA SER A 419 -16.80 -11.83 -1.91
C SER A 419 -15.93 -12.83 -2.65
N ASP A 420 -16.55 -13.85 -3.22
CA ASP A 420 -15.91 -14.74 -4.16
C ASP A 420 -15.74 -14.03 -5.51
N TRP A 421 -14.81 -14.50 -6.34
CA TRP A 421 -14.71 -14.05 -7.73
C TRP A 421 -16.04 -14.27 -8.49
N ARG A 422 -16.92 -15.16 -8.01
CA ARG A 422 -18.30 -15.36 -8.51
C ARG A 422 -19.25 -14.19 -8.20
N GLY A 423 -19.05 -13.46 -7.10
CA GLY A 423 -19.79 -12.24 -6.75
C GLY A 423 -19.19 -10.97 -7.37
N PHE A 424 -18.14 -11.12 -8.16
CA PHE A 424 -17.41 -10.04 -8.80
C PHE A 424 -18.16 -9.57 -10.07
N HIS A 425 -19.25 -8.84 -9.85
CA HIS A 425 -20.06 -8.29 -10.94
C HIS A 425 -19.43 -7.02 -11.52
N PRO A 426 -19.47 -6.82 -12.85
CA PRO A 426 -19.06 -5.57 -13.45
C PRO A 426 -19.99 -4.46 -12.94
N ARG A 427 -19.45 -3.51 -12.18
CA ARG A 427 -20.18 -2.28 -11.85
C ARG A 427 -20.12 -1.35 -13.05
N SER A 428 -21.24 -0.71 -13.38
CA SER A 428 -21.25 0.41 -14.30
C SER A 428 -20.35 1.49 -13.73
N MET A 429 -19.17 1.63 -14.33
CA MET A 429 -18.20 2.64 -13.96
C MET A 429 -18.86 4.00 -14.15
N PRO A 430 -18.72 4.97 -13.23
CA PRO A 430 -18.99 6.35 -13.59
C PRO A 430 -18.17 6.65 -14.87
N ASN A 431 -18.83 7.22 -15.89
CA ASN A 431 -18.31 7.50 -17.24
C ASN A 431 -16.78 7.64 -17.31
N PRO A 432 -16.12 7.10 -18.36
CA PRO A 432 -14.66 6.95 -18.44
C PRO A 432 -13.99 8.21 -17.92
N LEU A 433 -13.45 8.08 -16.70
CA LEU A 433 -12.82 9.19 -16.01
C LEU A 433 -11.68 9.65 -16.90
N ALA A 434 -11.66 10.94 -17.23
CA ALA A 434 -10.62 11.49 -18.09
C ALA A 434 -9.26 11.16 -17.46
N TRP A 435 -8.46 10.41 -18.21
CA TRP A 435 -7.11 9.97 -17.86
C TRP A 435 -6.20 11.20 -17.85
N GLN A 436 -6.30 12.02 -16.81
CA GLN A 436 -5.49 13.23 -16.63
C GLN A 436 -4.51 13.09 -15.45
N GLY A 437 -4.56 11.98 -14.71
CA GLY A 437 -3.66 11.75 -13.59
C GLY A 437 -2.26 11.40 -14.05
N GLN A 438 -1.26 12.02 -13.41
CA GLN A 438 0.12 11.78 -13.79
C GLN A 438 0.72 10.53 -13.12
N THR A 439 0.37 10.10 -11.89
CA THR A 439 0.79 8.79 -11.30
C THR A 439 -0.04 8.37 -10.08
N VAL A 440 0.20 7.14 -9.62
CA VAL A 440 -0.15 6.63 -8.27
C VAL A 440 0.58 7.36 -7.13
N TYR A 441 1.78 7.90 -7.41
CA TYR A 441 2.64 8.54 -6.41
C TYR A 441 2.20 9.96 -6.03
N ILE A 442 1.48 10.67 -6.90
CA ILE A 442 1.08 12.06 -6.64
C ILE A 442 -0.38 12.22 -6.20
N HIS A 443 -1.04 11.16 -5.70
CA HIS A 443 -2.48 11.17 -5.41
C HIS A 443 -3.33 11.73 -6.58
N SER A 444 -2.88 11.56 -7.83
CA SER A 444 -3.57 12.17 -8.97
C SER A 444 -4.69 11.30 -9.52
N PHE A 445 -5.66 11.97 -10.14
CA PHE A 445 -6.84 11.43 -10.82
C PHE A 445 -6.65 10.00 -11.34
N PHE A 446 -7.45 9.08 -10.81
CA PHE A 446 -7.75 7.77 -11.39
C PHE A 446 -6.59 7.02 -12.07
N SER A 447 -6.03 6.02 -11.38
CA SER A 447 -5.00 5.14 -11.93
C SER A 447 -5.52 4.26 -13.06
N ALA A 448 -5.00 4.54 -14.25
CA ALA A 448 -4.97 3.69 -15.43
C ALA A 448 -4.84 2.19 -15.16
N GLU A 449 -3.83 1.86 -14.37
CA GLU A 449 -3.46 0.51 -14.00
C GLU A 449 -4.49 -0.15 -13.08
N ALA A 450 -5.12 0.63 -12.18
CA ALA A 450 -6.19 0.11 -11.33
C ALA A 450 -7.41 -0.33 -12.14
N GLU A 451 -7.81 0.46 -13.14
CA GLU A 451 -8.90 0.09 -14.05
C GLU A 451 -8.54 -1.14 -14.90
N ALA A 452 -7.32 -1.15 -15.44
CA ALA A 452 -6.79 -2.28 -16.20
C ALA A 452 -6.81 -3.57 -15.37
N ALA A 453 -6.41 -3.51 -14.11
CA ALA A 453 -6.40 -4.67 -13.22
C ALA A 453 -7.79 -5.19 -12.85
N LEU A 454 -8.74 -4.28 -12.59
CA LEU A 454 -10.14 -4.67 -12.37
C LEU A 454 -10.70 -5.41 -13.58
N ASN A 455 -10.49 -4.87 -14.78
CA ASN A 455 -10.95 -5.48 -16.03
C ASN A 455 -10.22 -6.79 -16.33
N ALA A 456 -8.91 -6.88 -16.06
CA ALA A 456 -8.15 -8.11 -16.16
C ALA A 456 -8.72 -9.19 -15.23
N ALA A 457 -9.03 -8.85 -13.98
CA ALA A 457 -9.65 -9.77 -13.02
C ALA A 457 -11.03 -10.27 -13.52
N HIS A 458 -11.87 -9.38 -14.08
CA HIS A 458 -13.16 -9.78 -14.65
C HIS A 458 -12.99 -10.74 -15.84
N ALA A 459 -12.05 -10.46 -16.74
CA ALA A 459 -11.77 -11.31 -17.89
C ALA A 459 -11.22 -12.68 -17.46
N VAL A 460 -10.24 -12.70 -16.56
CA VAL A 460 -9.64 -13.92 -16.00
C VAL A 460 -10.68 -14.79 -15.29
N ALA A 461 -11.54 -14.19 -14.45
CA ALA A 461 -12.63 -14.89 -13.78
C ALA A 461 -13.62 -15.51 -14.78
N SER A 462 -14.03 -14.75 -15.80
CA SER A 462 -14.99 -15.21 -16.81
C SER A 462 -14.41 -16.34 -17.69
N LEU A 463 -13.10 -16.27 -17.99
CA LEU A 463 -12.40 -17.31 -18.73
C LEU A 463 -12.24 -18.58 -17.89
N TYR A 464 -11.95 -18.45 -16.60
CA TYR A 464 -11.88 -19.59 -15.70
C TYR A 464 -13.22 -20.33 -15.61
N ASP A 465 -14.33 -19.60 -15.39
CA ASP A 465 -15.70 -20.14 -15.42
C ASP A 465 -15.93 -20.98 -16.68
N ASN A 466 -15.55 -20.44 -17.84
CA ASN A 466 -15.69 -21.11 -19.13
C ASN A 466 -14.82 -22.37 -19.25
N ILE A 467 -13.57 -22.31 -18.79
CA ILE A 467 -12.66 -23.47 -18.81
C ILE A 467 -13.21 -24.59 -17.91
N VAL A 468 -13.73 -24.26 -16.73
CA VAL A 468 -14.36 -25.24 -15.83
C VAL A 468 -15.62 -25.83 -16.47
N ALA A 469 -16.52 -24.99 -16.99
CA ALA A 469 -17.79 -25.42 -17.57
C ALA A 469 -17.65 -26.29 -18.83
N SER A 470 -16.61 -26.05 -19.65
CA SER A 470 -16.35 -26.79 -20.89
C SER A 470 -15.68 -28.16 -20.67
N GLY A 471 -15.46 -28.58 -19.43
CA GLY A 471 -14.70 -29.79 -19.13
C GLY A 471 -13.21 -29.64 -19.48
N GLY A 472 -12.69 -28.41 -19.42
CA GLY A 472 -11.27 -28.09 -19.50
C GLY A 472 -10.45 -28.81 -18.42
N PRO A 473 -9.13 -28.65 -18.39
CA PRO A 473 -8.24 -29.57 -17.68
C PRO A 473 -8.61 -29.75 -16.21
N ALA A 474 -9.28 -30.87 -15.88
CA ALA A 474 -9.92 -31.20 -14.59
C ALA A 474 -9.43 -30.36 -13.40
N ILE A 475 -10.17 -29.27 -13.14
CA ILE A 475 -9.72 -28.16 -12.27
C ILE A 475 -9.99 -28.45 -10.79
N ALA A 476 -11.00 -29.27 -10.44
CA ALA A 476 -11.41 -29.45 -9.05
C ALA A 476 -11.69 -30.93 -8.71
N HIS A 477 -10.64 -31.68 -8.35
CA HIS A 477 -10.81 -32.87 -7.52
C HIS A 477 -9.81 -32.80 -6.35
N HIS A 478 -10.35 -32.88 -5.13
CA HIS A 478 -9.55 -33.03 -3.92
C HIS A 478 -8.71 -34.31 -4.02
N GLU A 479 -7.39 -34.22 -3.86
CA GLU A 479 -6.48 -35.39 -3.84
C GLU A 479 -6.63 -36.27 -2.58
N GLY A 480 -7.81 -36.34 -1.98
CA GLY A 480 -8.05 -37.00 -0.69
C GLY A 480 -9.39 -37.71 -0.51
N ASP A 481 -10.29 -37.73 -1.50
CA ASP A 481 -11.57 -38.44 -1.38
C ASP A 481 -11.77 -39.44 -2.54
N PRO A 482 -11.67 -40.77 -2.29
CA PRO A 482 -11.96 -41.79 -3.29
C PRO A 482 -13.46 -41.97 -3.62
N THR A 483 -14.38 -41.19 -3.00
CA THR A 483 -15.82 -41.55 -2.95
C THR A 483 -16.82 -40.48 -3.42
N SER A 484 -16.41 -39.34 -3.98
CA SER A 484 -17.39 -38.37 -4.51
C SER A 484 -17.98 -38.82 -5.87
N PRO A 485 -19.32 -38.83 -6.05
CA PRO A 485 -19.96 -39.36 -7.26
C PRO A 485 -19.57 -38.62 -8.55
N GLN A 486 -19.34 -39.42 -9.58
CA GLN A 486 -19.23 -39.02 -10.98
C GLN A 486 -20.59 -38.55 -11.50
N ASP A 487 -20.99 -37.30 -11.24
CA ASP A 487 -22.18 -36.75 -11.91
C ASP A 487 -22.06 -35.24 -12.09
N LEU A 488 -21.35 -34.85 -13.15
CA LEU A 488 -21.67 -33.65 -13.91
C LEU A 488 -22.05 -34.12 -15.30
N GLY A 489 -23.37 -34.07 -15.56
CA GLY A 489 -24.02 -34.62 -16.72
C GLY A 489 -23.40 -34.18 -18.04
N SER A 490 -23.44 -35.09 -19.01
CA SER A 490 -23.08 -34.90 -20.40
C SER A 490 -23.90 -33.77 -21.06
N HIS A 491 -23.40 -32.54 -21.03
CA HIS A 491 -23.81 -31.50 -21.95
C HIS A 491 -22.75 -31.31 -23.04
N GLY A 492 -23.23 -31.04 -24.26
CA GLY A 492 -22.57 -31.27 -25.54
C GLY A 492 -21.10 -30.86 -25.62
N ARG A 493 -20.26 -31.81 -26.05
CA ARG A 493 -18.88 -31.58 -26.49
C ARG A 493 -18.91 -30.87 -27.84
N GLY A 494 -18.70 -29.56 -27.84
CA GLY A 494 -18.49 -28.76 -29.06
C GLY A 494 -17.24 -27.91 -28.90
N ALA A 495 -16.41 -27.85 -29.93
CA ALA A 495 -15.32 -26.88 -30.01
C ALA A 495 -15.90 -25.46 -29.89
N LEU A 496 -15.28 -24.61 -29.09
CA LEU A 496 -15.75 -23.24 -28.84
C LEU A 496 -15.73 -22.40 -30.12
N SER A 497 -16.85 -21.72 -30.37
CA SER A 497 -16.93 -20.58 -31.28
C SER A 497 -17.00 -19.31 -30.44
N PHE A 498 -15.96 -18.46 -30.50
CA PHE A 498 -16.03 -17.08 -30.05
C PHE A 498 -16.84 -16.27 -31.08
N THR A 499 -18.13 -16.57 -31.22
CA THR A 499 -19.02 -15.81 -32.11
C THR A 499 -19.38 -14.50 -31.41
N PRO A 500 -19.11 -13.32 -32.02
CA PRO A 500 -19.61 -12.05 -31.51
C PRO A 500 -21.15 -12.05 -31.48
N LEU A 501 -21.75 -11.26 -30.58
CA LEU A 501 -23.19 -11.02 -30.58
C LEU A 501 -23.66 -10.42 -31.92
N GLU A 502 -24.86 -10.81 -32.37
CA GLU A 502 -25.63 -10.03 -33.33
C GLU A 502 -26.08 -8.73 -32.65
N HIS A 503 -25.29 -7.67 -32.84
CA HIS A 503 -25.65 -6.26 -32.94
C HIS A 503 -26.77 -5.67 -32.03
N GLU A 504 -26.96 -6.12 -30.78
CA GLU A 504 -27.87 -5.46 -29.83
C GLU A 504 -27.33 -5.39 -28.38
N THR A 505 -26.27 -4.63 -28.16
CA THR A 505 -25.94 -4.09 -26.82
C THR A 505 -25.38 -2.67 -26.92
N ARG A 506 -26.25 -1.66 -27.05
CA ARG A 506 -25.87 -0.26 -26.77
C ARG A 506 -25.56 -0.14 -25.27
N GLY A 507 -24.29 -0.17 -24.88
CA GLY A 507 -23.84 0.12 -23.50
C GLY A 507 -23.07 -0.99 -22.77
N GLY A 508 -22.85 -2.15 -23.40
CA GLY A 508 -21.68 -3.02 -23.12
C GLY A 508 -21.60 -3.80 -21.81
N PHE A 509 -22.63 -3.86 -20.94
CA PHE A 509 -22.60 -4.75 -19.78
C PHE A 509 -23.97 -5.35 -19.48
N THR A 510 -24.04 -6.68 -19.38
CA THR A 510 -25.21 -7.39 -18.85
C THR A 510 -25.15 -7.38 -17.31
N THR A 511 -26.29 -7.10 -16.66
CA THR A 511 -26.42 -7.13 -15.18
C THR A 511 -26.67 -8.53 -14.63
N LYS A 512 -26.69 -9.55 -15.50
CA LYS A 512 -26.92 -10.96 -15.16
C LYS A 512 -25.60 -11.75 -15.19
N PRO A 513 -25.51 -12.92 -14.54
CA PRO A 513 -24.40 -13.85 -14.75
C PRO A 513 -24.22 -14.12 -16.25
N CYS A 514 -23.00 -13.96 -16.77
CA CYS A 514 -22.72 -14.24 -18.18
C CYS A 514 -22.74 -15.74 -18.40
N ASP A 515 -23.44 -16.22 -19.43
CA ASP A 515 -23.28 -17.57 -19.94
C ASP A 515 -22.45 -17.56 -21.24
N SER A 516 -21.83 -18.71 -21.56
CA SER A 516 -21.05 -18.86 -22.79
C SER A 516 -21.91 -19.00 -24.04
N ALA A 517 -23.18 -19.40 -23.89
CA ALA A 517 -24.09 -19.68 -25.01
C ALA A 517 -24.62 -18.39 -25.66
N SER A 518 -24.69 -17.29 -24.90
CA SER A 518 -25.19 -15.97 -25.32
C SER A 518 -24.11 -15.06 -25.89
N GLY A 519 -22.84 -15.48 -25.95
CA GLY A 519 -21.72 -14.62 -26.40
C GLY A 519 -21.29 -13.56 -25.38
N CYS A 520 -21.94 -13.48 -24.20
CA CYS A 520 -21.67 -12.52 -23.13
C CYS A 520 -20.21 -12.58 -22.63
N ILE A 521 -19.65 -13.78 -22.47
CA ILE A 521 -18.25 -13.97 -22.05
C ILE A 521 -17.29 -13.36 -23.09
N SER A 522 -17.53 -13.60 -24.37
CA SER A 522 -16.71 -13.06 -25.47
C SER A 522 -16.72 -11.53 -25.49
N GLU A 523 -17.91 -10.92 -25.35
CA GLU A 523 -18.06 -9.46 -25.28
C GLU A 523 -17.33 -8.87 -24.06
N ARG A 524 -17.49 -9.48 -22.88
CA ARG A 524 -16.84 -9.03 -21.65
C ARG A 524 -15.32 -9.10 -21.74
N VAL A 525 -14.77 -10.19 -22.28
CA VAL A 525 -13.32 -10.34 -22.47
C VAL A 525 -12.80 -9.32 -23.48
N ALA A 526 -13.52 -9.11 -24.59
CA ALA A 526 -13.15 -8.10 -25.59
C ALA A 526 -13.17 -6.67 -25.02
N ALA A 527 -14.22 -6.31 -24.27
CA ALA A 527 -14.32 -5.01 -23.60
C ALA A 527 -13.18 -4.81 -22.59
N SER A 528 -12.86 -5.84 -21.81
CA SER A 528 -11.75 -5.81 -20.85
C SER A 528 -10.42 -5.57 -21.56
N LEU A 529 -10.12 -6.33 -22.63
CA LEU A 529 -8.91 -6.13 -23.42
C LEU A 529 -8.81 -4.73 -24.03
N HIS A 530 -9.93 -4.15 -24.48
CA HIS A 530 -9.95 -2.78 -24.97
C HIS A 530 -9.57 -1.76 -23.88
N VAL A 531 -10.03 -1.96 -22.64
CA VAL A 531 -9.61 -1.12 -21.51
C VAL A 531 -8.11 -1.25 -21.24
N LEU A 532 -7.57 -2.47 -21.22
CA LEU A 532 -6.13 -2.71 -21.03
C LEU A 532 -5.29 -2.06 -22.14
N GLU A 533 -5.74 -2.12 -23.40
CA GLU A 533 -5.07 -1.49 -24.54
C GLU A 533 -5.02 0.03 -24.39
N ARG A 534 -6.16 0.67 -24.09
CA ARG A 534 -6.21 2.12 -23.82
C ARG A 534 -5.31 2.51 -22.64
N ALA A 535 -5.28 1.69 -21.59
CA ALA A 535 -4.44 1.95 -20.43
C ALA A 535 -2.95 1.92 -20.77
N ARG A 536 -2.54 0.97 -21.61
CA ARG A 536 -1.16 0.85 -22.10
C ARG A 536 -0.78 2.03 -23.00
N GLU A 537 -1.66 2.44 -23.90
CA GLU A 537 -1.46 3.61 -24.76
C GLU A 537 -1.32 4.90 -23.96
N HIS A 538 -2.16 5.08 -22.94
CA HIS A 538 -2.04 6.21 -22.02
C HIS A 538 -0.70 6.18 -21.28
N CYS A 539 -0.31 5.04 -20.69
CA CYS A 539 0.97 4.94 -20.01
C CYS A 539 2.15 5.28 -20.94
N ALA A 540 2.09 4.85 -22.21
CA ALA A 540 3.09 5.21 -23.21
C ALA A 540 3.10 6.72 -23.53
N SER A 541 1.93 7.36 -23.65
CA SER A 541 1.83 8.78 -24.00
C SER A 541 2.31 9.72 -22.89
N VAL A 542 2.21 9.30 -21.63
CA VAL A 542 2.68 10.07 -20.45
C VAL A 542 4.03 9.58 -19.90
N GLY A 543 4.75 8.71 -20.61
CA GLY A 543 6.08 8.25 -20.22
C GLY A 543 6.12 7.33 -18.98
N ARG A 544 5.02 6.63 -18.68
CA ARG A 544 4.88 5.70 -17.54
C ARG A 544 5.24 4.28 -17.93
N VAL A 545 6.55 4.06 -18.08
CA VAL A 545 7.09 2.78 -18.54
C VAL A 545 6.83 1.65 -17.55
N HIS A 546 6.89 1.93 -16.24
CA HIS A 546 6.71 0.91 -15.19
C HIS A 546 5.25 0.42 -15.13
N GLU A 547 4.30 1.34 -14.97
CA GLU A 547 2.86 1.04 -14.93
C GLU A 547 2.40 0.42 -16.27
N GLY A 548 2.90 0.94 -17.40
CA GLY A 548 2.61 0.38 -18.72
C GLY A 548 3.09 -1.08 -18.89
N ALA A 549 4.22 -1.44 -18.28
CA ALA A 549 4.70 -2.82 -18.22
C ALA A 549 3.80 -3.71 -17.36
N GLY A 550 3.32 -3.21 -16.21
CA GLY A 550 2.33 -3.90 -15.38
C GLY A 550 1.02 -4.18 -16.14
N VAL A 551 0.49 -3.18 -16.85
CA VAL A 551 -0.69 -3.33 -17.72
C VAL A 551 -0.45 -4.35 -18.83
N ARG A 552 0.74 -4.35 -19.44
CA ARG A 552 1.12 -5.33 -20.47
C ARG A 552 1.16 -6.76 -19.91
N ALA A 553 1.68 -6.96 -18.71
CA ALA A 553 1.67 -8.28 -18.06
C ALA A 553 0.23 -8.77 -17.84
N LEU A 554 -0.67 -7.93 -17.33
CA LEU A 554 -2.09 -8.24 -17.17
C LEU A 554 -2.75 -8.62 -18.51
N GLU A 555 -2.45 -7.90 -19.59
CA GLU A 555 -2.98 -8.18 -20.93
C GLU A 555 -2.55 -9.57 -21.41
N LEU A 556 -1.27 -9.91 -21.24
CA LEU A 556 -0.72 -11.21 -21.61
C LEU A 556 -1.33 -12.35 -20.77
N GLN A 557 -1.59 -12.12 -19.47
CA GLN A 557 -2.28 -13.09 -18.61
C GLN A 557 -3.72 -13.37 -19.12
N VAL A 558 -4.48 -12.33 -19.47
CA VAL A 558 -5.83 -12.51 -20.04
C VAL A 558 -5.77 -13.29 -21.35
N ARG A 559 -4.87 -12.91 -22.26
CA ARG A 559 -4.69 -13.61 -23.55
C ARG A 559 -4.24 -15.06 -23.37
N ALA A 560 -3.42 -15.36 -22.35
CA ALA A 560 -3.02 -16.72 -22.05
C ALA A 560 -4.22 -17.59 -21.65
N LEU A 561 -5.13 -17.07 -20.82
CA LEU A 561 -6.35 -17.79 -20.45
C LEU A 561 -7.32 -17.94 -21.63
N MET A 562 -7.37 -16.96 -22.55
CA MET A 562 -8.11 -17.11 -23.81
C MET A 562 -7.54 -18.25 -24.66
N ALA A 563 -6.23 -18.32 -24.82
CA ALA A 563 -5.57 -19.41 -25.53
C ALA A 563 -5.87 -20.76 -24.85
N LEU A 564 -5.84 -20.81 -23.51
CA LEU A 564 -6.19 -22.01 -22.77
C LEU A 564 -7.65 -22.43 -22.99
N ALA A 565 -8.61 -21.50 -22.96
CA ALA A 565 -10.02 -21.74 -23.26
C ALA A 565 -10.22 -22.25 -24.70
N GLN A 566 -9.40 -21.79 -25.65
CA GLN A 566 -9.35 -22.26 -27.04
C GLN A 566 -8.60 -23.58 -27.21
N ASN A 567 -8.28 -24.29 -26.13
CA ASN A 567 -7.56 -25.55 -26.15
C ASN A 567 -6.14 -25.41 -26.75
N ASN A 568 -5.51 -24.23 -26.61
CA ASN A 568 -4.14 -23.94 -27.02
C ASN A 568 -3.24 -23.77 -25.78
N GLY A 569 -2.90 -24.88 -25.15
CA GLY A 569 -2.10 -24.91 -23.92
C GLY A 569 -0.66 -24.41 -24.12
N SER A 570 -0.01 -24.74 -25.24
CA SER A 570 1.33 -24.21 -25.56
C SER A 570 1.33 -22.69 -25.70
N GLY A 571 0.39 -22.14 -26.48
CA GLY A 571 0.28 -20.69 -26.66
C GLY A 571 -0.01 -19.97 -25.34
N ALA A 572 -0.82 -20.57 -24.47
CA ALA A 572 -1.06 -20.04 -23.12
C ALA A 572 0.24 -19.96 -22.29
N LEU A 573 1.06 -21.02 -22.31
CA LEU A 573 2.33 -21.04 -21.57
C LEU A 573 3.38 -20.09 -22.18
N ASP A 574 3.42 -19.93 -23.50
CA ASP A 574 4.30 -18.99 -24.18
C ASP A 574 3.97 -17.54 -23.81
N LEU A 575 2.68 -17.19 -23.80
CA LEU A 575 2.18 -15.87 -23.38
C LEU A 575 2.50 -15.56 -21.92
N LEU A 576 2.41 -16.55 -21.03
CA LEU A 576 2.80 -16.39 -19.61
C LEU A 576 4.32 -16.27 -19.44
N GLY A 577 5.09 -16.93 -20.30
CA GLY A 577 6.54 -16.73 -20.38
C GLY A 577 6.91 -15.30 -20.77
N GLU A 578 6.22 -14.74 -21.76
CA GLU A 578 6.37 -13.32 -22.14
C GLU A 578 5.97 -12.39 -20.99
N ALA A 579 4.83 -12.64 -20.34
CA ALA A 579 4.35 -11.85 -19.21
C ALA A 579 5.34 -11.84 -18.04
N ALA A 580 5.87 -13.02 -17.68
CA ALA A 580 6.90 -13.15 -16.65
C ALA A 580 8.20 -12.42 -17.01
N ALA A 581 8.60 -12.40 -18.29
CA ALA A 581 9.78 -11.66 -18.73
C ALA A 581 9.57 -10.13 -18.62
N VAL A 582 8.35 -9.64 -18.85
CA VAL A 582 7.99 -8.23 -18.61
C VAL A 582 8.10 -7.89 -17.13
N GLU A 583 7.51 -8.71 -16.26
CA GLU A 583 7.58 -8.57 -14.79
C GLU A 583 9.04 -8.59 -14.28
N GLU A 584 9.86 -9.54 -14.75
CA GLU A 584 11.28 -9.65 -14.36
C GLU A 584 12.08 -8.40 -14.77
N LYS A 585 11.82 -7.83 -15.96
CA LYS A 585 12.50 -6.62 -16.41
C LYS A 585 12.17 -5.40 -15.55
N MET A 586 10.96 -5.32 -14.99
CA MET A 586 10.55 -4.24 -14.09
C MET A 586 11.41 -4.17 -12.81
N GLN A 587 12.09 -5.26 -12.41
CA GLN A 587 13.00 -5.26 -11.26
C GLN A 587 14.18 -4.29 -11.44
N SER A 588 14.57 -4.02 -12.68
CA SER A 588 15.66 -3.10 -12.99
C SER A 588 15.29 -1.62 -12.83
N SER A 589 14.00 -1.32 -12.65
CA SER A 589 13.52 0.04 -12.39
C SER A 589 13.90 0.49 -10.98
N LEU A 590 14.39 1.72 -10.87
CA LEU A 590 14.79 2.36 -9.62
C LEU A 590 13.64 3.16 -8.99
N VAL A 591 12.41 2.70 -9.20
CA VAL A 591 11.21 3.33 -8.65
C VAL A 591 10.77 2.51 -7.43
N PRO A 592 10.54 3.14 -6.26
CA PRO A 592 9.93 2.44 -5.13
C PRO A 592 8.51 2.06 -5.55
N SER A 593 8.30 0.81 -5.95
CA SER A 593 7.01 0.36 -6.47
C SER A 593 6.09 -0.05 -5.33
N SER A 594 4.95 0.61 -5.17
CA SER A 594 3.96 0.18 -4.18
C SER A 594 3.64 -1.30 -4.37
N ILE A 595 3.77 -2.12 -3.33
CA ILE A 595 3.60 -3.59 -3.45
C ILE A 595 2.18 -3.93 -3.91
N THR A 596 1.22 -3.07 -3.59
CA THR A 596 -0.19 -3.19 -3.97
C THR A 596 -0.44 -3.02 -5.46
N LEU A 597 0.52 -2.47 -6.22
CA LEU A 597 0.46 -2.46 -7.70
C LEU A 597 0.62 -3.87 -8.27
N PHE A 598 1.18 -4.80 -7.49
CA PHE A 598 1.38 -6.16 -7.93
C PHE A 598 0.13 -7.00 -7.67
N TYR A 599 -0.34 -7.64 -8.74
CA TYR A 599 -1.43 -8.62 -8.71
C TYR A 599 -0.83 -10.03 -8.62
N LEU A 600 -1.44 -11.01 -9.29
CA LEU A 600 -0.88 -12.35 -9.38
C LEU A 600 0.36 -12.38 -10.29
N PRO A 601 1.49 -12.96 -9.84
CA PRO A 601 2.66 -13.19 -10.69
C PRO A 601 2.29 -14.09 -11.85
N SER A 602 2.76 -13.77 -13.05
CA SER A 602 2.50 -14.59 -14.24
C SER A 602 3.02 -16.02 -14.08
N THR A 603 4.12 -16.20 -13.35
CA THR A 603 4.70 -17.51 -13.00
C THR A 603 3.82 -18.34 -12.05
N ALA A 604 2.99 -17.69 -11.22
CA ALA A 604 2.01 -18.38 -10.37
C ALA A 604 0.88 -18.97 -11.22
N ILE A 605 0.39 -18.21 -12.21
CA ILE A 605 -0.61 -18.67 -13.17
C ILE A 605 -0.04 -19.80 -14.03
N GLU A 606 1.20 -19.64 -14.52
CA GLU A 606 1.92 -20.67 -15.28
C GLU A 606 1.99 -21.99 -14.51
N GLY A 607 2.46 -21.96 -13.25
CA GLY A 607 2.54 -23.14 -12.41
C GLY A 607 1.18 -23.82 -12.19
N THR A 608 0.13 -23.01 -12.07
CA THR A 608 -1.24 -23.50 -11.86
C THR A 608 -1.80 -24.19 -13.10
N ILE A 609 -1.65 -23.58 -14.28
CA ILE A 609 -2.04 -24.20 -15.57
C ILE A 609 -1.28 -25.51 -15.78
N ARG A 610 0.03 -25.54 -15.50
CA ARG A 610 0.83 -26.76 -15.61
C ARG A 610 0.30 -27.88 -14.72
N LEU A 611 -0.04 -27.58 -13.47
CA LEU A 611 -0.66 -28.56 -12.55
C LEU A 611 -2.03 -29.04 -13.03
N ALA A 612 -2.87 -28.15 -13.55
CA ALA A 612 -4.19 -28.49 -14.08
C ALA A 612 -4.06 -29.42 -15.30
N LEU A 613 -3.19 -29.09 -16.27
CA LEU A 613 -2.92 -29.92 -17.45
C LEU A 613 -2.35 -31.30 -17.08
N LEU A 614 -1.62 -31.43 -15.97
CA LEU A 614 -1.14 -32.72 -15.46
C LEU A 614 -2.26 -33.57 -14.83
N ARG A 615 -3.34 -32.96 -14.33
CA ARG A 615 -4.49 -33.66 -13.72
C ARG A 615 -5.45 -34.25 -14.75
N SER A 616 -5.67 -33.55 -15.85
CA SER A 616 -6.72 -33.91 -16.82
C SER A 616 -6.45 -35.19 -17.61
N GLY A 617 -5.24 -35.77 -17.50
CA GLY A 617 -4.86 -36.95 -18.29
C GLY A 617 -4.89 -36.72 -19.81
N GLN A 618 -5.15 -35.48 -20.27
CA GLN A 618 -5.16 -35.10 -21.67
C GLN A 618 -3.72 -35.18 -22.19
N ARG A 619 -3.41 -36.36 -22.75
CA ARG A 619 -2.16 -36.70 -23.42
C ARG A 619 -1.74 -35.62 -24.41
N ALA A 620 -0.57 -35.03 -24.21
CA ALA A 620 0.44 -34.66 -25.22
C ALA A 620 0.05 -33.80 -26.46
N GLN A 621 -1.23 -33.52 -26.73
CA GLN A 621 -1.70 -32.80 -27.91
C GLN A 621 -1.85 -31.30 -27.67
N LEU A 622 -2.04 -30.86 -26.41
CA LEU A 622 -2.26 -29.45 -26.06
C LEU A 622 -0.98 -28.65 -25.82
N VAL A 623 0.15 -29.33 -25.62
CA VAL A 623 1.46 -28.72 -25.44
C VAL A 623 2.44 -29.48 -26.31
N LYS A 624 2.98 -28.83 -27.34
CA LYS A 624 4.09 -29.38 -28.14
C LYS A 624 5.31 -29.49 -27.21
N CYS A 625 5.46 -30.67 -26.59
CA CYS A 625 6.56 -31.10 -25.74
C CYS A 625 6.71 -30.39 -24.38
N GLU A 626 7.15 -31.15 -23.37
CA GLU A 626 7.70 -30.73 -22.06
C GLU A 626 6.79 -30.47 -20.85
N ASN A 627 5.45 -30.47 -20.90
CA ASN A 627 4.68 -30.24 -19.65
C ASN A 627 4.85 -31.36 -18.60
N THR A 628 5.83 -31.21 -17.71
CA THR A 628 6.21 -32.16 -16.66
C THR A 628 5.92 -31.57 -15.28
N PRO A 629 5.72 -32.40 -14.23
CA PRO A 629 5.65 -31.91 -12.85
C PRO A 629 6.84 -31.05 -12.43
N ALA A 630 8.04 -31.32 -12.98
CA ALA A 630 9.23 -30.51 -12.76
C ALA A 630 9.11 -29.07 -13.30
N MET A 631 8.39 -28.85 -14.41
CA MET A 631 8.12 -27.49 -14.91
C MET A 631 7.18 -26.72 -13.98
N ALA A 632 6.18 -27.37 -13.39
CA ALA A 632 5.33 -26.73 -12.39
C ALA A 632 6.15 -26.32 -11.15
N VAL A 633 7.08 -27.17 -10.69
CA VAL A 633 8.03 -26.81 -9.62
C VAL A 633 8.88 -25.60 -10.02
N ARG A 634 9.39 -25.56 -11.26
CA ARG A 634 10.20 -24.43 -11.76
C ARG A 634 9.39 -23.12 -11.78
N ALA A 635 8.16 -23.14 -12.29
CA ALA A 635 7.29 -21.96 -12.33
C ALA A 635 7.02 -21.39 -10.93
N PHE A 636 6.59 -22.23 -9.98
CA PHE A 636 6.39 -21.76 -8.60
C PHE A 636 7.68 -21.40 -7.87
N SER A 637 8.83 -21.97 -8.26
CA SER A 637 10.12 -21.54 -7.72
C SER A 637 10.47 -20.13 -8.18
N ARG A 638 10.28 -19.82 -9.49
CA ARG A 638 10.41 -18.46 -10.02
C ARG A 638 9.47 -17.48 -9.34
N CYS A 639 8.23 -17.87 -9.04
CA CYS A 639 7.30 -17.03 -8.28
C CYS A 639 7.80 -16.66 -6.87
N LEU A 640 8.63 -17.53 -6.25
CA LEU A 640 9.16 -17.31 -4.90
C LEU A 640 10.54 -16.64 -4.90
N GLU A 641 11.11 -16.36 -6.07
CA GLU A 641 12.35 -15.60 -6.17
C GLU A 641 12.11 -14.14 -5.72
N PRO A 642 13.12 -13.47 -5.15
CA PRO A 642 13.02 -12.08 -4.69
C PRO A 642 13.05 -11.10 -5.87
N LEU A 643 12.03 -11.19 -6.73
CA LEU A 643 11.79 -10.32 -7.88
C LEU A 643 10.96 -9.09 -7.44
N ILE A 644 10.17 -8.52 -8.36
CA ILE A 644 9.26 -7.41 -8.04
C ILE A 644 8.12 -7.82 -7.10
N HIS A 645 7.70 -9.08 -7.18
CA HIS A 645 6.68 -9.64 -6.32
C HIS A 645 7.29 -10.09 -4.99
N PRO A 646 6.60 -9.89 -3.86
CA PRO A 646 7.00 -10.46 -2.60
C PRO A 646 6.77 -11.98 -2.60
N ARG A 647 7.28 -12.68 -1.59
CA ARG A 647 7.17 -14.14 -1.48
C ARG A 647 5.72 -14.57 -1.17
N MET A 648 4.91 -14.80 -2.20
CA MET A 648 3.47 -15.07 -2.03
C MET A 648 3.18 -16.47 -1.48
N PRO A 649 2.33 -16.59 -0.43
CA PRO A 649 1.90 -17.87 0.13
C PRO A 649 1.28 -18.85 -0.88
N LEU A 650 0.50 -18.37 -1.85
CA LEU A 650 -0.08 -19.23 -2.89
C LEU A 650 0.99 -19.93 -3.76
N CYS A 651 2.16 -19.33 -3.92
CA CYS A 651 3.26 -19.96 -4.64
C CYS A 651 3.95 -21.06 -3.83
N LEU A 652 3.98 -20.94 -2.48
CA LEU A 652 4.40 -22.06 -1.61
C LEU A 652 3.42 -23.22 -1.72
N LEU A 653 2.11 -22.95 -1.71
CA LEU A 653 1.07 -23.96 -1.86
C LEU A 653 1.20 -24.68 -3.21
N GLY A 654 1.33 -23.93 -4.30
CA GLY A 654 1.53 -24.47 -5.64
C GLY A 654 2.80 -25.32 -5.76
N ARG A 655 3.93 -24.83 -5.23
CA ARG A 655 5.20 -25.58 -5.27
C ARG A 655 5.15 -26.85 -4.44
N ALA A 656 4.54 -26.82 -3.26
CA ALA A 656 4.35 -28.00 -2.42
C ALA A 656 3.54 -29.09 -3.16
N ARG A 657 2.45 -28.69 -3.82
CA ARG A 657 1.62 -29.59 -4.65
C ARG A 657 2.41 -30.13 -5.85
N ALA A 658 3.21 -29.30 -6.51
CA ALA A 658 4.07 -29.73 -7.61
C ALA A 658 5.16 -30.73 -7.13
N PHE A 659 5.78 -30.51 -5.97
CA PHE A 659 6.74 -31.46 -5.39
C PHE A 659 6.12 -32.82 -5.07
N ARG A 660 4.87 -32.85 -4.59
CA ARG A 660 4.14 -34.12 -4.40
C ARG A 660 3.99 -34.89 -5.71
N ARG A 661 3.71 -34.22 -6.82
CA ARG A 661 3.61 -34.85 -8.15
C ARG A 661 4.93 -35.37 -8.70
N VAL A 662 6.06 -34.78 -8.29
CA VAL A 662 7.41 -35.29 -8.59
C VAL A 662 7.83 -36.42 -7.63
N GLY A 663 7.05 -36.69 -6.57
CA GLY A 663 7.42 -37.66 -5.53
C GLY A 663 8.42 -37.14 -4.50
N ASN A 664 8.68 -35.83 -4.43
CA ASN A 664 9.61 -35.23 -3.48
C ASN A 664 8.89 -34.80 -2.19
N ALA A 665 8.62 -35.77 -1.32
CA ALA A 665 7.86 -35.56 -0.09
C ALA A 665 8.55 -34.58 0.89
N THR A 666 9.87 -34.63 0.99
CA THR A 666 10.66 -33.77 1.88
C THR A 666 10.56 -32.30 1.46
N ALA A 667 10.66 -32.00 0.17
CA ALA A 667 10.52 -30.64 -0.32
C ALA A 667 9.08 -30.12 -0.17
N ALA A 668 8.07 -30.95 -0.46
CA ALA A 668 6.67 -30.60 -0.23
C ALA A 668 6.38 -30.28 1.24
N ALA A 669 6.87 -31.11 2.17
CA ALA A 669 6.71 -30.89 3.60
C ALA A 669 7.38 -29.59 4.09
N ARG A 670 8.54 -29.23 3.52
CA ARG A 670 9.21 -27.95 3.82
C ARG A 670 8.34 -26.75 3.42
N ASP A 671 7.80 -26.76 2.20
CA ASP A 671 6.98 -25.66 1.70
C ASP A 671 5.66 -25.55 2.47
N TYR A 672 5.02 -26.67 2.82
CA TYR A 672 3.83 -26.67 3.69
C TYR A 672 4.12 -26.13 5.09
N ARG A 673 5.26 -26.49 5.70
CA ARG A 673 5.67 -25.91 7.00
C ARG A 673 5.85 -24.40 6.91
N GLN A 674 6.47 -23.91 5.84
CA GLN A 674 6.60 -22.48 5.64
C GLN A 674 5.23 -21.82 5.45
N LEU A 675 4.37 -22.37 4.60
CA LEU A 675 3.03 -21.85 4.35
C LEU A 675 2.24 -21.68 5.65
N LEU A 676 2.29 -22.68 6.54
CA LEU A 676 1.62 -22.64 7.85
C LEU A 676 2.25 -21.62 8.81
N SER A 677 3.56 -21.36 8.68
CA SER A 677 4.25 -20.32 9.45
C SER A 677 3.90 -18.92 8.97
N ASP A 678 3.70 -18.74 7.66
CA ASP A 678 3.46 -17.43 7.04
C ASP A 678 1.97 -17.04 7.11
N GLY A 679 1.06 -18.02 7.04
CA GLY A 679 -0.39 -17.81 6.87
C GLY A 679 -1.19 -17.61 8.17
N GLU A 680 -0.62 -17.00 9.20
CA GLU A 680 -1.19 -16.74 10.55
C GLU A 680 -2.67 -17.10 10.78
N TRP A 681 -2.98 -18.39 10.89
CA TRP A 681 -4.37 -18.85 10.77
C TRP A 681 -5.24 -18.48 11.99
N ASP A 682 -6.29 -17.73 11.69
CA ASP A 682 -7.49 -17.53 12.48
C ASP A 682 -8.43 -18.73 12.24
N GLY A 683 -8.50 -19.66 13.21
CA GLY A 683 -9.37 -20.84 13.12
C GLY A 683 -10.88 -20.59 13.10
N ALA A 684 -11.30 -19.32 13.12
CA ALA A 684 -12.68 -18.89 13.00
C ALA A 684 -13.10 -18.55 11.56
N ASP A 685 -12.17 -18.46 10.60
CA ASP A 685 -12.52 -18.14 9.20
C ASP A 685 -12.89 -19.41 8.40
N LYS A 686 -14.06 -19.99 8.71
CA LYS A 686 -14.62 -21.19 8.05
C LYS A 686 -14.95 -20.98 6.55
N GLU A 687 -14.95 -19.74 6.07
CA GLU A 687 -15.34 -19.38 4.69
C GLU A 687 -14.19 -19.51 3.67
N SER A 688 -12.94 -19.58 4.12
CA SER A 688 -11.82 -19.70 3.19
C SER A 688 -11.74 -21.14 2.63
N GLY A 689 -11.88 -21.28 1.31
CA GLY A 689 -11.59 -22.51 0.58
C GLY A 689 -10.19 -23.09 0.85
N LEU A 690 -9.29 -22.29 1.44
CA LEU A 690 -7.97 -22.64 1.91
C LEU A 690 -7.95 -23.54 3.14
N ASN A 691 -9.00 -23.59 3.96
CA ASN A 691 -9.05 -24.45 5.15
C ASN A 691 -8.77 -25.91 4.79
N VAL A 692 -9.33 -26.40 3.68
CA VAL A 692 -9.09 -27.77 3.20
C VAL A 692 -7.66 -27.96 2.70
N SER A 693 -7.06 -26.93 2.09
CA SER A 693 -5.68 -26.97 1.60
C SER A 693 -4.65 -26.93 2.73
N LEU A 694 -4.92 -26.16 3.79
CA LEU A 694 -4.09 -26.04 4.98
C LEU A 694 -4.28 -27.24 5.93
N LEU A 695 -5.50 -27.77 6.05
CA LEU A 695 -5.77 -29.06 6.70
C LEU A 695 -5.03 -30.18 5.96
N ALA A 696 -5.07 -30.20 4.62
CA ALA A 696 -4.29 -31.15 3.83
C ALA A 696 -2.78 -30.98 4.05
N ALA A 697 -2.28 -29.75 4.18
CA ALA A 697 -0.88 -29.47 4.52
C ALA A 697 -0.52 -30.02 5.91
N ALA A 698 -1.36 -29.77 6.93
CA ALA A 698 -1.17 -30.26 8.29
C ALA A 698 -1.24 -31.79 8.37
N MET A 699 -2.24 -32.40 7.73
CA MET A 699 -2.39 -33.86 7.61
C MET A 699 -1.20 -34.48 6.90
N TYR A 700 -0.72 -33.88 5.81
CA TYR A 700 0.46 -34.34 5.09
C TYR A 700 1.71 -34.34 5.96
N LEU A 701 1.89 -33.32 6.80
CA LEU A 701 3.01 -33.27 7.74
C LEU A 701 2.94 -34.38 8.80
N CYS A 702 1.74 -34.69 9.31
CA CYS A 702 1.55 -35.82 10.21
C CYS A 702 1.89 -37.16 9.55
N VAL A 703 1.44 -37.37 8.30
CA VAL A 703 1.72 -38.61 7.54
C VAL A 703 3.21 -38.73 7.18
N ALA A 704 3.84 -37.64 6.75
CA ALA A 704 5.28 -37.62 6.44
C ALA A 704 6.15 -37.87 7.67
N ALA A 705 5.74 -37.41 8.86
CA ALA A 705 6.40 -37.71 10.11
C ALA A 705 6.27 -39.20 10.50
N ALA A 706 5.11 -39.82 10.24
CA ALA A 706 4.89 -41.24 10.50
C ALA A 706 5.67 -42.19 9.56
N LEU A 707 6.08 -41.73 8.38
CA LEU A 707 6.73 -42.54 7.34
C LEU A 707 8.27 -42.42 7.25
N GLY A 708 8.94 -41.76 8.21
CA GLY A 708 10.40 -41.90 8.37
C GLY A 708 11.28 -40.68 8.07
N ALA A 709 10.84 -39.45 8.35
CA ALA A 709 11.74 -38.31 8.43
C ALA A 709 12.21 -38.07 9.88
N VAL A 710 13.45 -38.47 10.19
CA VAL A 710 14.14 -38.03 11.41
C VAL A 710 14.36 -36.51 11.31
N CYS A 711 13.69 -35.74 12.17
CA CYS A 711 14.17 -34.45 12.68
C CYS A 711 13.28 -33.98 13.85
N GLY A 712 13.95 -33.42 14.87
CA GLY A 712 13.46 -33.19 16.23
C GLY A 712 12.25 -32.27 16.41
N GLY A 713 11.71 -32.35 17.62
CA GLY A 713 10.41 -31.81 18.01
C GLY A 713 10.19 -30.33 17.68
N ALA A 714 9.13 -30.07 16.91
CA ALA A 714 8.54 -28.74 16.75
C ALA A 714 7.00 -28.77 16.67
N VAL A 715 6.35 -29.90 16.92
CA VAL A 715 4.87 -30.01 16.82
C VAL A 715 4.18 -29.66 18.15
N VAL A 716 4.90 -29.59 19.27
CA VAL A 716 4.29 -29.37 20.61
C VAL A 716 4.40 -27.93 21.12
N SER A 717 5.29 -27.09 20.56
CA SER A 717 5.51 -25.73 21.10
C SER A 717 4.44 -24.70 20.70
N ALA A 718 3.79 -24.88 19.54
CA ALA A 718 2.77 -23.94 19.05
C ALA A 718 1.45 -24.00 19.87
N HIS A 719 1.17 -25.12 20.55
CA HIS A 719 0.02 -25.24 21.44
C HIS A 719 0.28 -24.69 22.85
N HIS A 720 1.52 -24.74 23.36
CA HIS A 720 1.83 -24.21 24.69
C HIS A 720 1.94 -22.68 24.73
N GLN A 721 2.49 -22.03 23.70
CA GLN A 721 2.48 -20.56 23.63
C GLN A 721 1.06 -19.96 23.45
N ARG A 722 0.09 -20.75 22.98
CA ARG A 722 -1.32 -20.33 22.88
C ARG A 722 -2.08 -20.43 24.21
N ALA A 723 -1.71 -21.33 25.12
CA ALA A 723 -2.37 -21.44 26.42
C ALA A 723 -2.04 -20.25 27.35
N GLU A 724 -0.80 -19.76 27.32
CA GLU A 724 -0.40 -18.59 28.12
C GLU A 724 -0.94 -17.27 27.54
N ARG A 725 -1.10 -17.15 26.21
CA ARG A 725 -1.77 -15.97 25.60
C ARG A 725 -3.29 -15.97 25.75
N ALA A 726 -3.93 -17.13 25.82
CA ALA A 726 -5.39 -17.23 25.98
C ALA A 726 -5.88 -16.99 27.42
N GLN A 727 -5.00 -17.12 28.42
CA GLN A 727 -5.35 -16.82 29.82
C GLN A 727 -5.08 -15.37 30.24
N GLY A 728 -4.45 -14.55 29.39
CA GLY A 728 -4.11 -13.16 29.69
C GLY A 728 -5.09 -12.09 29.22
N ASN A 729 -6.18 -12.43 28.52
CA ASN A 729 -6.98 -11.42 27.80
C ASN A 729 -8.50 -11.58 27.92
N ASN A 730 -9.00 -11.79 29.13
CA ASN A 730 -10.43 -11.67 29.42
C ASN A 730 -10.66 -10.74 30.63
N LYS A 731 -10.66 -9.43 30.35
CA LYS A 731 -11.52 -8.39 30.96
C LYS A 731 -10.98 -7.00 30.58
N MET A 732 -11.49 -6.42 29.50
CA MET A 732 -11.64 -4.97 29.40
C MET A 732 -12.95 -4.66 28.70
N GLY A 733 -13.98 -4.50 29.52
CA GLY A 733 -15.20 -3.79 29.13
C GLY A 733 -14.95 -2.28 29.29
N TYR A 734 -15.34 -1.52 28.28
CA TYR A 734 -15.36 -0.07 28.26
C TYR A 734 -16.30 0.51 29.34
N ALA A 735 -15.80 1.43 30.16
CA ALA A 735 -16.55 2.52 30.79
C ALA A 735 -15.58 3.64 31.26
N PRO A 736 -15.95 4.93 31.15
CA PRO A 736 -15.04 6.06 31.37
C PRO A 736 -14.87 6.41 32.86
N PRO A 737 -13.76 7.06 33.29
CA PRO A 737 -13.55 7.35 34.71
C PRO A 737 -14.25 8.65 35.15
N PRO A 738 -14.82 8.71 36.37
CA PRO A 738 -15.18 9.95 37.02
C PRO A 738 -14.05 10.50 37.90
N VAL A 739 -14.15 11.81 38.10
CA VAL A 739 -13.34 12.74 38.89
C VAL A 739 -13.02 12.25 40.31
N HIS A 740 -11.78 12.42 40.77
CA HIS A 740 -11.38 12.21 42.17
C HIS A 740 -11.31 13.53 42.97
N VAL A 741 -11.89 13.51 44.17
CA VAL A 741 -11.58 14.38 45.32
C VAL A 741 -11.29 13.44 46.51
N PRO A 742 -10.35 13.77 47.43
CA PRO A 742 -9.64 12.78 48.25
C PRO A 742 -10.27 12.58 49.63
N VAL A 743 -10.06 11.41 50.23
CA VAL A 743 -10.26 11.19 51.69
C VAL A 743 -9.15 10.30 52.24
N GLU A 744 -8.56 10.79 53.33
CA GLU A 744 -7.53 10.21 54.19
C GLU A 744 -7.93 8.86 54.81
N VAL A 745 -6.94 8.01 55.10
CA VAL A 745 -7.10 6.94 56.09
C VAL A 745 -5.81 6.82 56.91
N GLU A 746 -5.97 7.07 58.22
CA GLU A 746 -5.03 6.82 59.31
C GLU A 746 -4.64 5.33 59.39
N VAL A 747 -3.38 5.06 59.71
CA VAL A 747 -2.91 3.72 60.05
C VAL A 747 -2.51 3.71 61.52
N GLU A 748 -3.31 3.05 62.34
CA GLU A 748 -2.96 2.66 63.71
C GLU A 748 -1.90 1.56 63.71
N VAL A 749 -0.94 1.74 64.62
CA VAL A 749 0.19 0.87 64.90
C VAL A 749 -0.13 0.09 66.17
N GLU A 750 -0.04 -1.24 66.12
CA GLU A 750 0.24 -2.06 67.30
C GLU A 750 1.18 -3.21 66.91
N GLY A 751 2.05 -3.56 67.86
CA GLY A 751 3.28 -4.30 67.63
C GLY A 751 3.38 -5.63 68.37
N HIS A 752 4.58 -6.20 68.23
CA HIS A 752 5.25 -7.23 69.05
C HIS A 752 4.93 -8.71 68.75
N ALA A 753 5.93 -9.48 68.33
CA ALA A 753 6.86 -10.12 69.27
C ALA A 753 8.05 -10.83 68.56
N HIS A 754 9.24 -10.57 69.12
CA HIS A 754 10.56 -11.21 69.00
C HIS A 754 11.42 -11.09 67.73
#